data_AF-A0A094JZ15-F1
#
_entry.id   AF-A0A094JZ15-F1
#
_cell.length_a   1.000
_cell.length_b   1.000
_cell.length_c   1.000
_cell.angle_alpha   90.00
_cell.angle_beta   90.00
_cell.angle_gamma   90.00
#
_symmetry.space_group_name_H-M   'P 1'
#
loop_
_entity.id
_entity.type
_entity.pdbx_description
1 polymer ?
#
loop_
_entity_poly.entity_id
_entity_poly.type
_entity_poly.pdbx_seq_one_letter_code
_entity_poly.pdbx_strand_id
1 'polypeptide(L)'
;MNISVSLINLIEVALDTLIKTTKTDIRLHGAENVPAQPVLYVINHFTRMETILMPYVIKKNIKRYPISLAYESFFSGELSTFMDKVGAVSTADPNRDKIFINALLTDSYPVIIFPEGQIIKDKKIIEKGKYLVYNAGIRRPPHSGAAQIALRTEFVREKLRKFRSSGDNSSITRMATHFGFDPAETNKIINKETYIVPVNITYYPVRAQDNALSKLAGRFMKNISTRLQEELEVEGPMVLGKVDIDINFGKPMSAKNYIASNKKLSKLLRDDNPYLDSGEFKKIDSFKKTCVNMMYDYMNAIYNMTTVNHDHLMSYIMTKYRDTGFSEDDFKNRIFLAIQHLRKAGVTNCHTSLYKKQLYLLNDEYHEKYENFIKEAISSDYIKLDNEIITKNSERFSRKSDFHTIRRDNIIEVLRNEIEPLRDLTRAMDRLMFLPAFFVRWKIRNHFIRLDKDLFEQDYQKYYIKDESKPRNIGETFFLKRFFSRKGVILVHGYMAAPEEIRPLADYLYKNGYNVYGVRLRGHGTAPEDLAIRSWQKWYNSASRAYIIMKNSVKTFSICGFSMGGGIALLQAANKPGRFAGVISINAPLKLTSIASKFAPVVTLWNKLLSKIHVNKVKMEFVENVPENPDINYTRNPVSGSNELEKLMKQVGDQLKNVKGPALIIQGSDDPVVNPVSGLEIFEKLGTKDKQLLRIYAKHHGILRGEGADKLNSMVLMFLEKVSSGK
;
A
#
# COMPACT_ATOMS: atom_id res chain seq x y z
N MET A 1 -31.44 29.29 -4.93
CA MET A 1 -30.78 28.52 -6.00
C MET A 1 -31.74 27.45 -6.52
N ASN A 2 -31.80 27.24 -7.83
CA ASN A 2 -32.64 26.20 -8.45
C ASN A 2 -31.81 24.95 -8.74
N ILE A 3 -31.57 24.15 -7.71
CA ILE A 3 -30.80 22.91 -7.79
C ILE A 3 -31.65 21.81 -8.44
N SER A 4 -31.14 21.15 -9.48
CA SER A 4 -31.90 20.16 -10.26
C SER A 4 -31.76 18.75 -9.68
N VAL A 5 -32.74 18.31 -8.89
CA VAL A 5 -32.77 16.96 -8.28
C VAL A 5 -32.61 15.84 -9.32
N SER A 6 -33.27 15.98 -10.48
CA SER A 6 -33.18 15.00 -11.58
C SER A 6 -31.77 14.88 -12.15
N LEU A 7 -31.09 16.01 -12.41
CA LEU A 7 -29.71 16.00 -12.91
C LEU A 7 -28.74 15.37 -11.90
N ILE A 8 -28.91 15.66 -10.62
CA ILE A 8 -28.06 15.10 -9.56
C ILE A 8 -28.22 13.58 -9.49
N ASN A 9 -29.46 13.08 -9.53
CA ASN A 9 -29.72 11.64 -9.52
C ASN A 9 -29.12 10.96 -10.76
N LEU A 10 -29.15 11.61 -11.93
CA LEU A 10 -28.48 11.12 -13.13
C LEU A 10 -26.95 11.03 -12.93
N ILE A 11 -26.33 12.06 -12.36
CA ILE A 11 -24.89 12.09 -12.04
C ILE A 11 -24.54 10.98 -11.04
N GLU A 12 -25.37 10.74 -10.03
CA GLU A 12 -25.17 9.65 -9.07
C GLU A 12 -25.14 8.29 -9.75
N VAL A 13 -26.11 8.01 -10.63
CA VAL A 13 -26.17 6.74 -11.38
C VAL A 13 -24.95 6.61 -12.30
N ALA A 14 -24.55 7.70 -12.96
CA ALA A 14 -23.37 7.71 -13.81
C ALA A 14 -22.08 7.43 -13.02
N LEU A 15 -21.89 8.08 -11.86
CA LEU A 15 -20.74 7.86 -10.99
C LEU A 15 -20.74 6.45 -10.39
N ASP A 16 -21.88 5.93 -9.93
CA ASP A 16 -22.00 4.56 -9.43
C ASP A 16 -21.61 3.53 -10.50
N THR A 17 -22.04 3.76 -11.73
CA THR A 17 -21.70 2.89 -12.88
C THR A 17 -20.21 2.98 -13.19
N LEU A 18 -19.66 4.20 -13.21
CA LEU A 18 -18.24 4.45 -13.48
C LEU A 18 -17.34 3.82 -12.39
N ILE A 19 -17.66 3.99 -11.12
CA ILE A 19 -16.91 3.39 -9.99
C ILE A 19 -16.94 1.85 -10.07
N LYS A 20 -18.11 1.25 -10.34
CA LYS A 20 -18.23 -0.22 -10.48
C LYS A 20 -17.44 -0.77 -11.67
N THR A 21 -17.48 -0.08 -12.80
CA THR A 21 -16.80 -0.50 -14.05
C THR A 21 -15.29 -0.35 -13.97
N THR A 22 -14.79 0.71 -13.32
CA THR A 22 -13.35 0.97 -13.14
C THR A 22 -12.72 0.17 -12.00
N LYS A 23 -13.53 -0.44 -11.12
CA LYS A 23 -13.08 -1.09 -9.86
C LYS A 23 -12.32 -0.13 -8.94
N THR A 24 -12.66 1.15 -8.99
CA THR A 24 -12.15 2.18 -8.08
C THR A 24 -12.69 1.95 -6.68
N ASP A 25 -11.81 1.89 -5.69
CA ASP A 25 -12.18 1.77 -4.28
C ASP A 25 -12.24 3.16 -3.63
N ILE A 26 -13.44 3.62 -3.26
CA ILE A 26 -13.64 4.87 -2.51
C ILE A 26 -13.84 4.52 -1.04
N ARG A 27 -12.89 4.92 -0.20
CA ARG A 27 -12.89 4.65 1.23
C ARG A 27 -13.13 5.93 2.01
N LEU A 28 -14.10 5.86 2.92
CA LEU A 28 -14.51 6.98 3.76
C LEU A 28 -14.11 6.70 5.19
N HIS A 29 -13.53 7.71 5.84
CA HIS A 29 -13.09 7.66 7.22
C HIS A 29 -13.66 8.87 7.98
N GLY A 30 -14.14 8.67 9.20
CA GLY A 30 -14.57 9.77 10.05
C GLY A 30 -15.89 10.44 9.63
N ALA A 31 -16.66 9.84 8.72
CA ALA A 31 -17.96 10.41 8.31
C ALA A 31 -18.92 10.54 9.50
N GLU A 32 -18.78 9.67 10.50
CA GLU A 32 -19.46 9.71 11.78
C GLU A 32 -19.12 10.94 12.64
N ASN A 33 -18.00 11.64 12.36
CA ASN A 33 -17.63 12.87 13.05
C ASN A 33 -18.46 14.08 12.60
N VAL A 34 -19.19 13.96 11.48
CA VAL A 34 -19.93 15.08 10.90
C VAL A 34 -21.15 15.39 11.78
N PRO A 35 -21.23 16.58 12.39
CA PRO A 35 -22.32 16.90 13.31
C PRO A 35 -23.63 17.12 12.57
N ALA A 36 -24.75 16.87 13.25
CA ALA A 36 -26.10 17.24 12.80
C ALA A 36 -26.36 18.75 12.97
N GLN A 37 -25.46 19.57 12.44
CA GLN A 37 -25.42 21.02 12.53
C GLN A 37 -25.05 21.62 11.15
N PRO A 38 -25.18 22.94 10.96
CA PRO A 38 -24.65 23.62 9.78
C PRO A 38 -23.15 23.40 9.61
N VAL A 39 -22.76 22.78 8.50
CA VAL A 39 -21.37 22.40 8.22
C VAL A 39 -20.84 23.09 6.98
N LEU A 40 -19.65 23.66 7.13
CA LEU A 40 -18.77 24.10 6.05
C LEU A 40 -17.63 23.08 5.92
N TYR A 41 -17.64 22.28 4.86
CA TYR A 41 -16.56 21.35 4.52
C TYR A 41 -15.40 22.12 3.89
N VAL A 42 -14.21 21.94 4.46
CA VAL A 42 -12.97 22.50 3.94
C VAL A 42 -12.11 21.37 3.44
N ILE A 43 -11.90 21.31 2.13
CA ILE A 43 -11.34 20.13 1.46
C ILE A 43 -9.98 20.48 0.85
N ASN A 44 -8.92 19.70 1.10
CA ASN A 44 -7.67 19.86 0.32
C ASN A 44 -7.92 19.55 -1.15
N HIS A 45 -7.04 20.07 -2.01
CA HIS A 45 -7.03 19.78 -3.44
C HIS A 45 -8.19 20.45 -4.19
N PHE A 46 -7.87 21.49 -4.95
CA PHE A 46 -8.80 22.05 -5.94
C PHE A 46 -8.53 21.40 -7.30
N THR A 47 -9.10 20.24 -7.56
CA THR A 47 -9.27 19.80 -8.95
C THR A 47 -10.73 19.92 -9.37
N ARG A 48 -10.96 19.89 -10.69
CA ARG A 48 -12.31 20.07 -11.23
C ARG A 48 -13.24 18.95 -10.77
N MET A 49 -12.67 17.79 -10.47
CA MET A 49 -13.39 16.57 -10.10
C MET A 49 -13.98 16.62 -8.69
N GLU A 50 -13.32 17.18 -7.69
CA GLU A 50 -13.86 17.24 -6.32
C GLU A 50 -15.15 18.07 -6.25
N THR A 51 -15.28 19.05 -7.15
CA THR A 51 -16.48 19.88 -7.29
C THR A 51 -17.71 19.04 -7.68
N ILE A 52 -17.52 17.86 -8.26
CA ILE A 52 -18.57 16.90 -8.63
C ILE A 52 -18.59 15.70 -7.66
N LEU A 53 -17.41 15.13 -7.35
CA LEU A 53 -17.24 13.94 -6.53
C LEU A 53 -17.66 14.18 -5.08
N MET A 54 -17.28 15.29 -4.46
CA MET A 54 -17.58 15.53 -3.04
C MET A 54 -19.06 15.77 -2.76
N PRO A 55 -19.80 16.53 -3.60
CA PRO A 55 -21.26 16.55 -3.49
C PRO A 55 -21.91 15.18 -3.56
N TYR A 56 -21.45 14.32 -4.48
CA TYR A 56 -21.89 12.92 -4.57
C TYR A 56 -21.59 12.15 -3.28
N VAL A 57 -20.35 12.22 -2.77
CA VAL A 57 -19.94 11.52 -1.54
C VAL A 57 -20.77 11.96 -0.33
N ILE A 58 -20.96 13.28 -0.16
CA ILE A 58 -21.73 13.86 0.94
C ILE A 58 -23.21 13.47 0.82
N LYS A 59 -23.81 13.55 -0.37
CA LYS A 59 -25.20 13.13 -0.57
C LYS A 59 -25.40 11.64 -0.29
N LYS A 60 -24.51 10.80 -0.81
CA LYS A 60 -24.60 9.33 -0.65
C LYS A 60 -24.45 8.87 0.80
N ASN A 61 -23.53 9.47 1.56
CA ASN A 61 -23.14 8.97 2.88
C ASN A 61 -23.65 9.81 4.05
N ILE A 62 -23.78 11.13 3.87
CA ILE A 62 -24.23 12.07 4.91
C ILE A 62 -25.70 12.49 4.68
N LYS A 63 -26.28 12.14 3.53
CA LYS A 63 -27.70 12.40 3.18
C LYS A 63 -28.06 13.89 3.17
N ARG A 64 -27.09 14.75 2.87
CA ARG A 64 -27.28 16.19 2.69
C ARG A 64 -26.79 16.64 1.32
N TYR A 65 -27.41 17.70 0.78
CA TYR A 65 -27.03 18.26 -0.52
C TYR A 65 -26.14 19.48 -0.31
N PRO A 66 -24.84 19.46 -0.68
CA PRO A 66 -23.99 20.63 -0.50
C PRO A 66 -24.04 21.59 -1.69
N ILE A 67 -23.78 22.87 -1.42
CA ILE A 67 -23.38 23.85 -2.43
C ILE A 67 -21.87 24.07 -2.37
N SER A 68 -21.23 24.29 -3.52
CA SER A 68 -19.76 24.28 -3.63
C SER A 68 -19.22 25.55 -4.26
N LEU A 69 -18.12 26.08 -3.73
CA LEU A 69 -17.38 27.18 -4.35
C LEU A 69 -16.57 26.65 -5.55
N ALA A 70 -16.81 27.20 -6.73
CA ALA A 70 -16.13 26.85 -7.97
C ALA A 70 -15.48 28.07 -8.64
N TYR A 71 -14.38 27.85 -9.34
CA TYR A 71 -13.61 28.91 -10.00
C TYR A 71 -14.42 29.54 -11.15
N GLU A 72 -14.23 30.84 -11.40
CA GLU A 72 -15.03 31.58 -12.38
C GLU A 72 -14.99 30.99 -13.81
N SER A 73 -13.89 30.33 -14.19
CA SER A 73 -13.74 29.75 -15.53
C SER A 73 -14.69 28.58 -15.81
N PHE A 74 -15.38 28.06 -14.81
CA PHE A 74 -16.39 27.01 -14.98
C PHE A 74 -17.74 27.58 -15.42
N PHE A 75 -17.94 28.89 -15.32
CA PHE A 75 -19.20 29.58 -15.62
C PHE A 75 -19.16 30.22 -17.01
N SER A 76 -18.67 29.48 -18.00
CA SER A 76 -18.63 29.91 -19.40
C SER A 76 -19.32 28.88 -20.31
N GLY A 77 -20.17 29.35 -21.22
CA GLY A 77 -20.90 28.48 -22.17
C GLY A 77 -21.91 27.54 -21.50
N GLU A 78 -22.16 26.38 -22.10
CA GLU A 78 -23.13 25.38 -21.61
C GLU A 78 -22.79 24.82 -20.23
N LEU A 79 -21.51 24.87 -19.83
CA LEU A 79 -21.03 24.42 -18.52
C LEU A 79 -21.58 25.28 -17.37
N SER A 80 -21.87 26.56 -17.60
CA SER A 80 -22.45 27.45 -16.58
C SER A 80 -23.79 26.92 -16.09
N THR A 81 -24.69 26.59 -17.02
CA THR A 81 -26.03 26.06 -16.70
C THR A 81 -25.94 24.74 -15.96
N PHE A 82 -24.95 23.90 -16.28
CA PHE A 82 -24.69 22.66 -15.55
C PHE A 82 -24.23 22.95 -14.10
N MET A 83 -23.25 23.84 -13.94
CA MET A 83 -22.68 24.23 -12.64
C MET A 83 -23.75 24.81 -11.70
N ASP A 84 -24.61 25.68 -12.21
CA ASP A 84 -25.73 26.24 -11.44
C ASP A 84 -26.71 25.16 -10.98
N LYS A 85 -27.04 24.20 -11.85
CA LYS A 85 -27.97 23.10 -11.54
C LYS A 85 -27.41 22.11 -10.52
N VAL A 86 -26.09 21.96 -10.42
CA VAL A 86 -25.42 21.13 -9.40
C VAL A 86 -25.07 21.90 -8.13
N GLY A 87 -25.47 23.16 -8.00
CA GLY A 87 -25.26 23.95 -6.79
C GLY A 87 -23.83 24.49 -6.63
N ALA A 88 -23.09 24.66 -7.73
CA ALA A 88 -21.82 25.37 -7.71
C ALA A 88 -22.05 26.89 -7.71
N VAL A 89 -21.18 27.63 -7.02
CA VAL A 89 -21.23 29.08 -6.89
C VAL A 89 -19.90 29.66 -7.37
N SER A 90 -19.95 30.63 -8.28
CA SER A 90 -18.74 31.23 -8.86
C SER A 90 -17.93 32.02 -7.83
N THR A 91 -16.61 31.95 -7.90
CA THR A 91 -15.71 32.83 -7.13
C THR A 91 -15.92 34.31 -7.43
N ALA A 92 -16.42 34.63 -8.63
CA ALA A 92 -16.68 36.00 -9.11
C ALA A 92 -18.10 36.51 -8.79
N ASP A 93 -18.99 35.68 -8.24
CA ASP A 93 -20.35 36.09 -7.89
C ASP A 93 -20.32 37.14 -6.75
N PRO A 94 -20.85 38.36 -6.94
CA PRO A 94 -20.84 39.41 -5.93
C PRO A 94 -21.67 39.06 -4.69
N ASN A 95 -22.63 38.14 -4.81
CA ASN A 95 -23.50 37.67 -3.73
C ASN A 95 -23.06 36.34 -3.12
N ARG A 96 -21.92 35.76 -3.57
CA ARG A 96 -21.38 34.48 -3.08
C ARG A 96 -21.43 34.34 -1.56
N ASP A 97 -20.91 35.34 -0.83
CA ASP A 97 -20.85 35.29 0.63
C ASP A 97 -22.24 35.26 1.26
N LYS A 98 -23.20 36.02 0.70
CA LYS A 98 -24.59 36.03 1.17
C LYS A 98 -25.25 34.66 0.95
N ILE A 99 -25.01 34.04 -0.20
CA ILE A 99 -25.52 32.69 -0.51
C ILE A 99 -25.01 31.67 0.50
N PHE A 100 -23.70 31.64 0.77
CA PHE A 100 -23.13 30.69 1.73
C PHE A 100 -23.54 30.97 3.18
N ILE A 101 -23.59 32.24 3.59
CA ILE A 101 -24.05 32.61 4.94
C ILE A 101 -25.53 32.23 5.11
N ASN A 102 -26.38 32.51 4.12
CA ASN A 102 -27.78 32.09 4.14
C ASN A 102 -27.93 30.58 4.30
N ALA A 103 -27.18 29.81 3.49
CA ALA A 103 -27.22 28.36 3.50
C ALA A 103 -26.87 27.78 4.88
N LEU A 104 -25.82 28.33 5.52
CA LEU A 104 -25.39 27.91 6.86
C LEU A 104 -26.26 28.44 7.99
N LEU A 105 -26.84 29.64 7.88
CA LEU A 105 -27.76 30.18 8.89
C LEU A 105 -29.03 29.34 8.96
N THR A 106 -29.65 29.08 7.81
CA THR A 106 -30.90 28.33 7.66
C THR A 106 -30.71 26.82 7.76
N ASP A 107 -29.47 26.32 7.67
CA ASP A 107 -29.14 24.89 7.54
C ASP A 107 -29.80 24.24 6.32
N SER A 108 -30.02 25.01 5.25
CA SER A 108 -30.62 24.52 4.01
C SER A 108 -29.65 23.66 3.20
N TYR A 109 -28.39 24.07 3.13
CA TYR A 109 -27.33 23.34 2.43
C TYR A 109 -26.00 23.45 3.19
N PRO A 110 -25.26 22.33 3.38
CA PRO A 110 -23.84 22.42 3.72
C PRO A 110 -23.06 23.13 2.63
N VAL A 111 -21.93 23.73 3.00
CA VAL A 111 -21.09 24.50 2.08
C VAL A 111 -19.76 23.79 1.88
N ILE A 112 -19.26 23.72 0.64
CA ILE A 112 -17.91 23.21 0.32
C ILE A 112 -17.04 24.38 -0.13
N ILE A 113 -15.87 24.53 0.50
CA ILE A 113 -14.84 25.50 0.10
C ILE A 113 -13.48 24.82 0.03
N PHE A 114 -12.74 25.13 -1.02
CA PHE A 114 -11.37 24.68 -1.21
C PHE A 114 -10.39 25.81 -0.84
N PRO A 115 -9.64 25.69 0.27
CA PRO A 115 -8.80 26.79 0.79
C PRO A 115 -7.58 27.06 -0.09
N GLU A 116 -7.22 26.13 -0.97
CA GLU A 116 -6.12 26.24 -1.92
C GLU A 116 -6.45 27.18 -3.10
N GLY A 117 -7.74 27.26 -3.47
CA GLY A 117 -8.33 28.24 -4.38
C GLY A 117 -8.01 28.12 -5.86
N GLN A 118 -7.01 27.32 -6.25
CA GLN A 118 -6.67 26.94 -7.63
C GLN A 118 -5.93 25.58 -7.61
N ILE A 119 -5.82 24.92 -8.78
CA ILE A 119 -5.03 23.69 -8.93
C ILE A 119 -3.60 23.97 -8.45
N ILE A 120 -3.19 23.35 -7.34
CA ILE A 120 -1.83 23.52 -6.83
C ILE A 120 -0.85 22.79 -7.74
N LYS A 121 -0.05 23.56 -8.49
CA LYS A 121 1.06 23.05 -9.31
C LYS A 121 2.28 22.65 -8.46
N ASP A 122 2.43 23.32 -7.31
CA ASP A 122 3.54 23.18 -6.37
C ASP A 122 3.02 23.06 -4.93
N LYS A 123 2.92 21.84 -4.40
CA LYS A 123 2.58 21.67 -2.98
C LYS A 123 3.86 21.74 -2.17
N LYS A 124 4.35 22.92 -1.79
CA LYS A 124 5.20 23.01 -0.59
C LYS A 124 4.34 23.48 0.56
N ILE A 125 3.87 22.49 1.31
CA ILE A 125 2.78 22.67 2.28
C ILE A 125 3.25 23.43 3.51
N ILE A 126 4.54 23.39 3.90
CA ILE A 126 5.05 24.12 5.07
C ILE A 126 6.42 24.75 4.78
N GLU A 127 6.61 26.04 5.06
CA GLU A 127 7.94 26.66 5.15
C GLU A 127 8.04 27.51 6.42
N LYS A 128 9.10 27.30 7.22
CA LYS A 128 9.30 27.98 8.51
C LYS A 128 8.07 27.90 9.44
N GLY A 129 7.37 26.76 9.41
CA GLY A 129 6.16 26.52 10.24
C GLY A 129 4.88 27.19 9.75
N LYS A 130 4.87 27.82 8.57
CA LYS A 130 3.67 28.43 7.97
C LYS A 130 3.24 27.66 6.72
N TYR A 131 1.94 27.42 6.59
CA TYR A 131 1.34 26.91 5.36
C TYR A 131 1.48 27.89 4.21
N LEU A 132 1.93 27.40 3.08
CA LEU A 132 2.08 28.17 1.86
C LEU A 132 1.50 27.39 0.70
N VAL A 133 0.81 28.11 -0.18
CA VAL A 133 0.33 27.62 -1.46
C VAL A 133 1.20 28.28 -2.52
N TYR A 134 1.76 27.48 -3.39
CA TYR A 134 2.56 27.96 -4.51
C TYR A 134 1.74 27.83 -5.78
N ASN A 135 1.66 28.95 -6.50
CA ASN A 135 0.92 29.01 -7.75
C ASN A 135 1.59 29.99 -8.71
N ALA A 136 2.05 29.50 -9.87
CA ALA A 136 2.52 30.31 -10.99
C ALA A 136 3.49 31.45 -10.60
N GLY A 137 4.46 31.21 -9.72
CA GLY A 137 5.45 32.23 -9.29
C GLY A 137 5.14 32.87 -7.95
N ILE A 138 3.88 32.79 -7.52
CA ILE A 138 3.39 33.57 -6.39
C ILE A 138 3.31 32.68 -5.15
N ARG A 139 4.10 33.05 -4.14
CA ARG A 139 4.07 32.47 -2.81
C ARG A 139 3.00 33.19 -1.98
N ARG A 140 1.93 32.49 -1.62
CA ARG A 140 0.87 33.05 -0.78
C ARG A 140 0.43 32.08 0.33
N PRO A 141 -0.08 32.57 1.47
CA PRO A 141 -0.78 31.70 2.41
C PRO A 141 -2.06 31.12 1.75
N PRO A 142 -2.59 30.00 2.26
CA PRO A 142 -3.92 29.54 1.88
C PRO A 142 -4.99 30.62 2.09
N HIS A 143 -6.10 30.52 1.37
CA HIS A 143 -7.19 31.46 1.53
C HIS A 143 -7.90 31.23 2.86
N SER A 144 -8.12 32.30 3.61
CA SER A 144 -8.93 32.30 4.84
C SER A 144 -10.43 32.43 4.56
N GLY A 145 -10.86 32.29 3.30
CA GLY A 145 -12.25 32.49 2.88
C GLY A 145 -13.24 31.56 3.61
N ALA A 146 -12.86 30.30 3.81
CA ALA A 146 -13.68 29.35 4.58
C ALA A 146 -13.87 29.78 6.04
N ALA A 147 -12.78 30.18 6.71
CA ALA A 147 -12.84 30.73 8.07
C ALA A 147 -13.70 32.00 8.13
N GLN A 148 -13.58 32.88 7.13
CA GLN A 148 -14.36 34.11 7.06
C GLN A 148 -15.86 33.83 6.95
N ILE A 149 -16.28 32.91 6.09
CA ILE A 149 -17.70 32.54 5.96
C ILE A 149 -18.20 31.91 7.27
N ALA A 150 -17.50 30.91 7.82
CA ALA A 150 -17.94 30.23 9.04
C ALA A 150 -18.04 31.18 10.24
N LEU A 151 -17.01 32.02 10.47
CA LEU A 151 -17.00 32.97 11.58
C LEU A 151 -18.04 34.08 11.42
N ARG A 152 -18.28 34.57 10.19
CA ARG A 152 -19.33 35.57 9.94
C ARG A 152 -20.71 34.99 10.20
N THR A 153 -20.99 33.79 9.67
CA THR A 153 -22.26 33.09 9.91
C THR A 153 -22.52 32.95 11.41
N GLU A 154 -21.53 32.47 12.16
CA GLU A 154 -21.71 32.27 13.60
C GLU A 154 -21.83 33.59 14.36
N PHE A 155 -21.09 34.63 13.97
CA PHE A 155 -21.21 35.95 14.56
C PHE A 155 -22.61 36.55 14.33
N VAL A 156 -23.15 36.42 13.11
CA VAL A 156 -24.52 36.83 12.76
C VAL A 156 -25.55 36.04 13.59
N ARG A 157 -25.33 34.73 13.78
CA ARG A 157 -26.20 33.90 14.62
C ARG A 157 -26.19 34.33 16.10
N GLU A 158 -25.03 34.63 16.65
CA GLU A 158 -24.90 35.16 18.03
C GLU A 158 -25.59 36.54 18.17
N LYS A 159 -25.50 37.40 17.14
CA LYS A 159 -26.22 38.68 17.10
C LYS A 159 -27.74 38.49 17.06
N LEU A 160 -28.24 37.57 16.24
CA LEU A 160 -29.66 37.21 16.24
C LEU A 160 -30.10 36.70 17.62
N ARG A 161 -29.27 35.89 18.30
CA ARG A 161 -29.56 35.42 19.65
C ARG A 161 -29.68 36.58 20.65
N LYS A 162 -28.78 37.57 20.56
CA LYS A 162 -28.87 38.80 21.37
C LYS A 162 -30.17 39.56 21.06
N PHE A 163 -30.42 39.93 19.80
CA PHE A 163 -31.60 40.73 19.45
C PHE A 163 -32.91 40.02 19.80
N ARG A 164 -32.94 38.69 19.69
CA ARG A 164 -34.08 37.90 20.13
C ARG A 164 -34.28 37.98 21.64
N SER A 165 -33.20 37.88 22.42
CA SER A 165 -33.27 38.01 23.89
C SER A 165 -33.64 39.42 24.38
N SER A 166 -33.30 40.46 23.60
CA SER A 166 -33.63 41.85 23.92
C SER A 166 -34.96 42.33 23.31
N GLY A 167 -35.66 41.49 22.53
CA GLY A 167 -36.92 41.85 21.86
C GLY A 167 -36.78 42.81 20.67
N ASP A 168 -35.58 43.01 20.11
CA ASP A 168 -35.35 43.92 18.98
C ASP A 168 -35.73 43.27 17.64
N ASN A 169 -37.04 43.25 17.36
CA ASN A 169 -37.57 42.73 16.11
C ASN A 169 -37.15 43.57 14.89
N SER A 170 -36.80 44.85 15.07
CA SER A 170 -36.38 45.72 13.96
C SER A 170 -35.03 45.26 13.37
N SER A 171 -34.08 44.92 14.23
CA SER A 171 -32.76 44.43 13.82
C SER A 171 -32.85 43.02 13.27
N ILE A 172 -33.72 42.16 13.82
CA ILE A 172 -33.99 40.82 13.27
C ILE A 172 -34.51 40.94 11.84
N THR A 173 -35.52 41.79 11.58
CA THR A 173 -36.08 41.98 10.23
C THR A 173 -35.03 42.54 9.26
N ARG A 174 -34.21 43.51 9.68
CA ARG A 174 -33.11 44.04 8.84
C ARG A 174 -32.10 42.95 8.46
N MET A 175 -31.70 42.12 9.42
CA MET A 175 -30.79 41.00 9.16
C MET A 175 -31.43 39.94 8.26
N ALA A 176 -32.71 39.63 8.49
CA ALA A 176 -33.50 38.70 7.69
C ALA A 176 -33.57 39.14 6.22
N THR A 177 -33.88 40.41 5.96
CA THR A 177 -33.88 40.97 4.60
C THR A 177 -32.49 40.92 3.96
N HIS A 178 -31.43 41.24 4.71
CA HIS A 178 -30.07 41.28 4.16
C HIS A 178 -29.52 39.90 3.80
N PHE A 179 -29.71 38.92 4.69
CA PHE A 179 -29.19 37.56 4.54
C PHE A 179 -30.20 36.60 3.89
N GLY A 180 -31.43 37.03 3.62
CA GLY A 180 -32.43 36.28 2.85
C GLY A 180 -33.07 35.10 3.59
N PHE A 181 -33.38 35.25 4.88
CA PHE A 181 -34.12 34.25 5.66
C PHE A 181 -35.44 34.81 6.19
N ASP A 182 -36.39 33.94 6.54
CA ASP A 182 -37.67 34.36 7.13
C ASP A 182 -37.49 34.71 8.63
N PRO A 183 -37.86 35.92 9.08
CA PRO A 183 -37.83 36.29 10.50
C PRO A 183 -38.50 35.28 11.44
N ALA A 184 -39.54 34.56 10.99
CA ALA A 184 -40.22 33.53 11.78
C ALA A 184 -39.30 32.34 12.11
N GLU A 185 -38.27 32.09 11.29
CA GLU A 185 -37.32 31.00 11.50
C GLU A 185 -36.17 31.35 12.44
N THR A 186 -36.13 32.57 12.99
CA THR A 186 -35.05 33.04 13.86
C THR A 186 -34.75 32.06 15.00
N ASN A 187 -35.78 31.49 15.65
CA ASN A 187 -35.58 30.52 16.73
C ASN A 187 -34.89 29.23 16.25
N LYS A 188 -35.21 28.74 15.04
CA LYS A 188 -34.53 27.58 14.44
C LYS A 188 -33.06 27.89 14.16
N ILE A 189 -32.78 29.10 13.68
CA ILE A 189 -31.43 29.57 13.34
C ILE A 189 -30.57 29.68 14.60
N ILE A 190 -31.04 30.34 15.66
CA ILE A 190 -30.25 30.58 16.88
C ILE A 190 -30.05 29.32 17.74
N ASN A 191 -30.79 28.23 17.50
CA ASN A 191 -30.60 26.97 18.22
C ASN A 191 -29.53 26.05 17.60
N LYS A 192 -28.92 26.49 16.50
CA LYS A 192 -27.85 25.76 15.80
C LYS A 192 -26.49 26.41 16.03
N GLU A 193 -25.45 25.77 15.52
CA GLU A 193 -24.08 26.26 15.58
C GLU A 193 -23.33 25.90 14.30
N THR A 194 -22.46 26.80 13.83
CA THR A 194 -21.71 26.62 12.58
C THR A 194 -20.40 25.90 12.85
N TYR A 195 -20.17 24.81 12.13
CA TYR A 195 -18.94 24.03 12.21
C TYR A 195 -18.17 24.05 10.89
N ILE A 196 -16.84 24.09 10.99
CA ILE A 196 -15.95 23.68 9.90
C ILE A 196 -15.62 22.21 10.07
N VAL A 197 -15.80 21.41 9.02
CA VAL A 197 -15.30 20.02 8.96
C VAL A 197 -14.11 19.98 7.99
N PRO A 198 -12.87 19.81 8.47
CA PRO A 198 -11.73 19.59 7.59
C PRO A 198 -11.86 18.23 6.90
N VAL A 199 -11.56 18.17 5.61
CA VAL A 199 -11.62 16.94 4.81
C VAL A 199 -10.32 16.77 4.04
N ASN A 200 -9.70 15.59 4.16
CA ASN A 200 -8.55 15.20 3.34
C ASN A 200 -8.96 14.18 2.29
N ILE A 201 -8.64 14.45 1.03
CA ILE A 201 -8.75 13.52 -0.09
C ILE A 201 -7.32 13.14 -0.50
N THR A 202 -7.08 11.84 -0.64
CA THR A 202 -5.84 11.27 -1.16
C THR A 202 -6.16 10.30 -2.30
N TYR A 203 -5.48 10.44 -3.43
CA TYR A 203 -5.60 9.55 -4.59
C TYR A 203 -4.42 8.56 -4.63
N TYR A 204 -4.66 7.31 -5.01
CA TYR A 204 -3.58 6.33 -5.17
C TYR A 204 -3.88 5.22 -6.21
N PRO A 205 -3.01 4.97 -7.20
CA PRO A 205 -1.81 5.75 -7.53
C PRO A 205 -2.20 7.15 -8.05
N VAL A 206 -1.39 8.15 -7.76
CA VAL A 206 -1.67 9.54 -8.18
C VAL A 206 -1.66 9.70 -9.70
N ARG A 207 -1.00 8.79 -10.42
CA ARG A 207 -0.94 8.74 -11.88
C ARG A 207 -1.47 7.39 -12.36
N ALA A 208 -2.68 7.37 -12.91
CA ALA A 208 -3.15 6.22 -13.67
C ALA A 208 -2.62 6.31 -15.11
N GLN A 209 -2.37 5.17 -15.76
CA GLN A 209 -1.79 5.15 -17.11
C GLN A 209 -2.79 5.65 -18.17
N ASP A 210 -2.29 6.40 -19.16
CA ASP A 210 -3.00 7.06 -20.28
C ASP A 210 -3.79 6.15 -21.23
N ASN A 211 -3.80 4.82 -21.02
CA ASN A 211 -4.19 3.88 -22.06
C ASN A 211 -5.71 3.79 -22.31
N ALA A 212 -6.57 4.27 -21.41
CA ALA A 212 -8.03 4.11 -21.52
C ALA A 212 -8.79 5.38 -21.96
N LEU A 213 -8.25 6.58 -21.70
CA LEU A 213 -8.98 7.84 -21.88
C LEU A 213 -8.98 8.40 -23.29
N SER A 214 -7.88 8.21 -24.02
CA SER A 214 -7.72 8.75 -25.37
C SER A 214 -8.82 8.27 -26.33
N LYS A 215 -9.49 7.13 -26.03
CA LYS A 215 -10.62 6.62 -26.82
C LYS A 215 -12.00 7.14 -26.40
N LEU A 216 -12.19 7.57 -25.15
CA LEU A 216 -13.49 8.03 -24.63
C LEU A 216 -13.65 9.56 -24.69
N ALA A 217 -12.57 10.31 -24.49
CA ALA A 217 -12.58 11.78 -24.50
C ALA A 217 -13.05 12.36 -25.84
N GLY A 218 -12.76 11.68 -26.96
CA GLY A 218 -13.14 12.12 -28.30
C GLY A 218 -14.64 12.10 -28.62
N ARG A 219 -15.48 11.41 -27.83
CA ARG A 219 -16.92 11.30 -28.10
C ARG A 219 -17.81 12.26 -27.31
N PHE A 220 -17.35 12.77 -26.17
CA PHE A 220 -18.17 13.61 -25.28
C PHE A 220 -17.72 15.07 -25.17
N MET A 221 -16.55 15.47 -25.72
CA MET A 221 -15.91 16.75 -25.40
C MET A 221 -15.64 17.69 -26.59
N LYS A 222 -16.56 17.81 -27.55
CA LYS A 222 -16.31 18.62 -28.76
C LYS A 222 -16.20 20.15 -28.53
N ASN A 223 -16.64 20.69 -27.39
CA ASN A 223 -16.74 22.14 -27.15
C ASN A 223 -16.07 22.62 -25.84
N ILE A 224 -14.93 22.03 -25.47
CA ILE A 224 -14.18 22.45 -24.28
C ILE A 224 -13.00 23.33 -24.71
N SER A 225 -12.70 24.41 -23.95
CA SER A 225 -11.56 25.28 -24.24
C SER A 225 -10.23 24.50 -24.19
N THR A 226 -9.26 24.87 -25.03
CA THR A 226 -7.96 24.19 -25.14
C THR A 226 -7.26 24.00 -23.79
N ARG A 227 -7.34 25.00 -22.90
CA ARG A 227 -6.81 24.93 -21.53
C ARG A 227 -7.52 23.91 -20.63
N LEU A 228 -8.82 23.72 -20.82
CA LEU A 228 -9.63 22.79 -20.03
C LEU A 228 -9.46 21.35 -20.54
N GLN A 229 -9.14 21.18 -21.82
CA GLN A 229 -8.74 19.91 -22.45
C GLN A 229 -7.36 19.42 -21.97
N GLU A 230 -6.34 20.29 -21.95
CA GLU A 230 -5.01 19.97 -21.39
C GLU A 230 -5.10 19.53 -19.92
N GLU A 231 -5.95 20.19 -19.13
CA GLU A 231 -6.13 19.88 -17.71
C GLU A 231 -6.97 18.59 -17.48
N LEU A 232 -7.89 18.25 -18.40
CA LEU A 232 -8.61 16.97 -18.41
C LEU A 232 -7.75 15.79 -18.89
N GLU A 233 -6.73 16.01 -19.71
CA GLU A 233 -5.74 14.99 -20.07
C GLU A 233 -4.82 14.64 -18.88
N VAL A 234 -4.56 15.61 -17.99
CA VAL A 234 -3.77 15.41 -16.76
C VAL A 234 -4.58 14.75 -15.64
N GLU A 235 -5.86 15.08 -15.49
CA GLU A 235 -6.74 14.57 -14.41
C GLU A 235 -7.59 13.37 -14.83
N GLY A 236 -7.82 13.20 -16.13
CA GLY A 236 -8.63 12.13 -16.70
C GLY A 236 -8.20 10.72 -16.29
N PRO A 237 -6.89 10.39 -16.21
CA PRO A 237 -6.44 9.09 -15.74
C PRO A 237 -6.91 8.75 -14.33
N MET A 238 -7.12 9.75 -13.46
CA MET A 238 -7.65 9.54 -12.11
C MET A 238 -9.10 9.03 -12.10
N VAL A 239 -9.85 9.19 -13.20
CA VAL A 239 -11.28 8.85 -13.32
C VAL A 239 -11.51 7.54 -14.07
N LEU A 240 -10.63 7.17 -15.02
CA LEU A 240 -10.81 5.99 -15.87
C LEU A 240 -9.75 4.90 -15.65
N GLY A 241 -8.77 5.13 -14.78
CA GLY A 241 -7.84 4.10 -14.30
C GLY A 241 -8.25 3.48 -12.96
N LYS A 242 -7.57 2.42 -12.54
CA LYS A 242 -7.71 1.83 -11.19
C LYS A 242 -7.05 2.75 -10.15
N VAL A 243 -7.76 3.81 -9.74
CA VAL A 243 -7.31 4.74 -8.69
C VAL A 243 -8.19 4.58 -7.47
N ASP A 244 -7.59 4.27 -6.34
CA ASP A 244 -8.24 4.24 -5.04
C ASP A 244 -8.31 5.67 -4.49
N ILE A 245 -9.43 6.03 -3.87
CA ILE A 245 -9.69 7.37 -3.31
C ILE A 245 -9.97 7.23 -1.81
N ASP A 246 -9.10 7.78 -0.98
CA ASP A 246 -9.28 7.86 0.46
C ASP A 246 -9.79 9.25 0.86
N ILE A 247 -10.94 9.32 1.53
CA ILE A 247 -11.56 10.57 2.00
C ILE A 247 -11.69 10.51 3.52
N ASN A 248 -11.01 11.42 4.21
CA ASN A 248 -10.97 11.49 5.67
C ASN A 248 -11.68 12.76 6.15
N PHE A 249 -12.81 12.59 6.84
CA PHE A 249 -13.52 13.65 7.55
C PHE A 249 -12.94 13.82 8.96
N GLY A 250 -12.36 14.99 9.21
CA GLY A 250 -11.71 15.31 10.47
C GLY A 250 -12.68 15.75 11.56
N LYS A 251 -12.13 16.06 12.73
CA LYS A 251 -12.91 16.54 13.88
C LYS A 251 -13.57 17.88 13.55
N PRO A 252 -14.87 18.05 13.84
CA PRO A 252 -15.56 19.30 13.58
C PRO A 252 -15.04 20.43 14.47
N MET A 253 -14.91 21.62 13.89
CA MET A 253 -14.36 22.82 14.51
C MET A 253 -15.47 23.86 14.70
N SER A 254 -15.88 24.06 15.95
CA SER A 254 -16.91 25.03 16.34
C SER A 254 -16.44 26.46 16.06
N ALA A 255 -17.14 27.18 15.17
CA ALA A 255 -16.87 28.60 14.94
C ALA A 255 -17.18 29.46 16.19
N LYS A 256 -18.13 29.02 17.01
CA LYS A 256 -18.52 29.70 18.26
C LYS A 256 -17.38 29.74 19.27
N ASN A 257 -16.63 28.66 19.40
CA ASN A 257 -15.47 28.59 20.29
C ASN A 257 -14.39 29.60 19.90
N TYR A 258 -14.16 29.82 18.60
CA TYR A 258 -13.23 30.86 18.13
C TYR A 258 -13.70 32.26 18.48
N ILE A 259 -15.01 32.55 18.35
CA ILE A 259 -15.59 33.84 18.76
C ILE A 259 -15.50 34.04 20.28
N ALA A 260 -15.84 33.01 21.05
CA ALA A 260 -15.81 33.05 22.51
C ALA A 260 -14.40 33.20 23.09
N SER A 261 -13.40 32.60 22.44
CA SER A 261 -11.99 32.72 22.84
C SER A 261 -11.39 34.11 22.60
N ASN A 262 -12.04 34.95 21.77
CA ASN A 262 -11.56 36.28 21.43
C ASN A 262 -12.39 37.38 22.13
N LYS A 263 -11.86 37.90 23.24
CA LYS A 263 -12.52 38.95 24.06
C LYS A 263 -13.01 40.16 23.25
N LYS A 264 -12.30 40.57 22.19
CA LYS A 264 -12.71 41.71 21.34
C LYS A 264 -13.94 41.37 20.52
N LEU A 265 -14.00 40.17 19.94
CA LEU A 265 -15.19 39.69 19.21
C LEU A 265 -16.37 39.52 20.16
N SER A 266 -16.15 38.96 21.36
CA SER A 266 -17.20 38.85 22.37
C SER A 266 -17.73 40.22 22.84
N LYS A 267 -16.89 41.26 22.86
CA LYS A 267 -17.33 42.64 23.13
C LYS A 267 -18.20 43.19 22.02
N LEU A 268 -17.85 42.96 20.75
CA LEU A 268 -18.64 43.38 19.59
C LEU A 268 -20.02 42.70 19.55
N LEU A 269 -20.15 41.48 20.06
CA LEU A 269 -21.45 40.83 20.21
C LEU A 269 -22.41 41.61 21.12
N ARG A 270 -21.89 42.41 22.06
CA ARG A 270 -22.69 43.17 23.03
C ARG A 270 -23.21 44.49 22.49
N ASP A 271 -22.63 45.06 21.43
CA ASP A 271 -23.14 46.30 20.84
C ASP A 271 -24.45 46.06 20.05
N ASP A 272 -25.13 47.14 19.66
CA ASP A 272 -26.41 47.09 18.92
C ASP A 272 -26.24 47.12 17.39
N ASN A 273 -25.01 47.09 16.88
CA ASN A 273 -24.77 47.06 15.44
C ASN A 273 -25.13 45.66 14.88
N PRO A 274 -25.96 45.57 13.81
CA PRO A 274 -26.29 44.29 13.16
C PRO A 274 -25.17 43.69 12.29
N TYR A 275 -24.13 44.46 11.95
CA TYR A 275 -22.98 44.03 11.13
C TYR A 275 -23.36 43.33 9.81
N LEU A 276 -23.94 44.09 8.89
CA LEU A 276 -24.49 43.56 7.65
C LEU A 276 -23.42 43.43 6.54
N ASP A 277 -22.47 44.37 6.47
CA ASP A 277 -21.51 44.41 5.36
C ASP A 277 -20.21 43.64 5.66
N SER A 278 -19.73 42.92 4.65
CA SER A 278 -18.39 42.33 4.64
C SER A 278 -17.25 43.32 4.95
N GLY A 279 -17.40 44.58 4.53
CA GLY A 279 -16.45 45.66 4.71
C GLY A 279 -16.29 46.10 6.15
N GLU A 280 -17.31 45.93 6.99
CA GLU A 280 -17.26 46.23 8.42
C GLU A 280 -16.30 45.28 9.13
N PHE A 281 -16.38 43.97 8.81
CA PHE A 281 -15.46 42.96 9.33
C PHE A 281 -14.03 43.09 8.76
N LYS A 282 -13.88 43.57 7.52
CA LYS A 282 -12.56 43.84 6.92
C LYS A 282 -11.77 44.91 7.66
N LYS A 283 -12.40 45.74 8.49
CA LYS A 283 -11.70 46.77 9.30
C LYS A 283 -11.37 46.28 10.72
N ILE A 284 -11.87 45.10 11.13
CA ILE A 284 -11.70 44.57 12.48
C ILE A 284 -10.51 43.61 12.53
N ASP A 285 -9.37 44.09 13.03
CA ASP A 285 -8.13 43.28 13.10
C ASP A 285 -8.28 41.99 13.90
N SER A 286 -9.06 41.99 14.99
CA SER A 286 -9.31 40.78 15.78
C SER A 286 -10.08 39.73 14.99
N PHE A 287 -10.96 40.15 14.08
CA PHE A 287 -11.70 39.24 13.21
C PHE A 287 -10.74 38.58 12.20
N LYS A 288 -9.94 39.38 11.49
CA LYS A 288 -8.90 38.89 10.56
C LYS A 288 -7.95 37.88 11.22
N LYS A 289 -7.42 38.22 12.40
CA LYS A 289 -6.51 37.34 13.15
C LYS A 289 -7.17 36.00 13.50
N THR A 290 -8.44 36.04 13.90
CA THR A 290 -9.20 34.82 14.23
C THR A 290 -9.44 33.96 12.98
N CYS A 291 -9.76 34.56 11.84
CA CYS A 291 -9.88 33.83 10.57
C CYS A 291 -8.57 33.16 10.17
N VAL A 292 -7.44 33.87 10.32
CA VAL A 292 -6.12 33.32 10.01
C VAL A 292 -5.78 32.15 10.93
N ASN A 293 -6.03 32.27 12.24
CA ASN A 293 -5.79 31.18 13.20
C ASN A 293 -6.63 29.94 12.86
N MET A 294 -7.94 30.12 12.66
CA MET A 294 -8.83 29.02 12.27
C MET A 294 -8.40 28.39 10.93
N MET A 295 -7.88 29.19 10.00
CA MET A 295 -7.30 28.71 8.75
C MET A 295 -6.08 27.83 8.96
N TYR A 296 -5.16 28.22 9.84
CA TYR A 296 -4.03 27.35 10.20
C TYR A 296 -4.51 26.05 10.85
N ASP A 297 -5.51 26.12 11.73
CA ASP A 297 -6.02 24.96 12.44
C ASP A 297 -6.70 23.94 11.51
N TYR A 298 -7.55 24.39 10.58
CA TYR A 298 -8.16 23.45 9.62
C TYR A 298 -7.13 22.94 8.60
N MET A 299 -6.14 23.74 8.17
CA MET A 299 -5.10 23.26 7.25
C MET A 299 -4.22 22.21 7.93
N ASN A 300 -3.85 22.42 9.19
CA ASN A 300 -3.20 21.42 10.04
C ASN A 300 -4.02 20.13 10.11
N ALA A 301 -5.31 20.24 10.42
CA ALA A 301 -6.19 19.08 10.51
C ALA A 301 -6.26 18.30 9.18
N ILE A 302 -6.42 19.00 8.06
CA ILE A 302 -6.51 18.37 6.73
C ILE A 302 -5.23 17.60 6.39
N TYR A 303 -4.04 18.20 6.47
CA TYR A 303 -2.83 17.49 6.04
C TYR A 303 -2.31 16.47 7.06
N ASN A 304 -2.70 16.56 8.33
CA ASN A 304 -2.45 15.48 9.28
C ASN A 304 -3.29 14.22 8.98
N MET A 305 -4.30 14.33 8.11
CA MET A 305 -5.12 13.21 7.66
C MET A 305 -4.67 12.60 6.32
N THR A 306 -3.57 13.07 5.73
CA THR A 306 -3.05 12.52 4.45
C THR A 306 -2.87 11.01 4.55
N THR A 307 -3.41 10.27 3.58
CA THR A 307 -3.29 8.81 3.57
C THR A 307 -1.96 8.38 2.96
N VAL A 308 -1.08 7.82 3.78
CA VAL A 308 0.26 7.42 3.35
C VAL A 308 0.20 6.18 2.45
N ASN A 309 0.91 6.19 1.33
CA ASN A 309 0.95 5.10 0.35
C ASN A 309 2.41 4.83 -0.09
N HIS A 310 2.63 3.89 -1.02
CA HIS A 310 4.00 3.56 -1.44
C HIS A 310 4.68 4.75 -2.13
N ASP A 311 3.96 5.52 -2.97
CA ASP A 311 4.54 6.59 -3.77
C ASP A 311 5.02 7.72 -2.86
N HIS A 312 4.28 8.02 -1.78
CA HIS A 312 4.72 8.92 -0.71
C HIS A 312 6.04 8.47 -0.08
N LEU A 313 6.12 7.20 0.34
CA LEU A 313 7.32 6.67 1.01
C LEU A 313 8.53 6.62 0.07
N MET A 314 8.33 6.15 -1.16
CA MET A 314 9.38 6.06 -2.16
C MET A 314 9.89 7.45 -2.55
N SER A 315 9.00 8.40 -2.79
CA SER A 315 9.36 9.78 -3.12
C SER A 315 10.14 10.46 -2.00
N TYR A 316 9.70 10.27 -0.75
CA TYR A 316 10.38 10.84 0.41
C TYR A 316 11.76 10.22 0.63
N ILE A 317 11.88 8.89 0.57
CA ILE A 317 13.18 8.22 0.72
C ILE A 317 14.13 8.62 -0.41
N MET A 318 13.65 8.63 -1.66
CA MET A 318 14.45 8.96 -2.84
C MET A 318 15.03 10.38 -2.78
N THR A 319 14.20 11.36 -2.41
CA THR A 319 14.63 12.76 -2.25
C THR A 319 15.63 12.97 -1.10
N LYS A 320 15.63 12.08 -0.09
CA LYS A 320 16.47 12.20 1.10
C LYS A 320 17.83 11.52 0.99
N TYR A 321 18.10 10.75 -0.06
CA TYR A 321 19.46 10.27 -0.32
C TYR A 321 20.40 11.45 -0.52
N ARG A 322 21.55 11.45 0.15
CA ARG A 322 22.58 12.48 0.00
C ARG A 322 23.30 12.33 -1.33
N ASP A 323 23.75 11.12 -1.61
CA ASP A 323 24.47 10.80 -2.83
C ASP A 323 23.52 10.79 -4.03
N THR A 324 24.09 11.08 -5.21
CA THR A 324 23.35 11.01 -6.48
C THR A 324 23.10 9.58 -6.90
N GLY A 325 24.07 8.69 -6.69
CA GLY A 325 23.96 7.25 -6.94
C GLY A 325 23.79 6.45 -5.65
N PHE A 326 22.85 5.50 -5.62
CA PHE A 326 22.68 4.57 -4.52
C PHE A 326 22.14 3.21 -5.00
N SER A 327 22.38 2.17 -4.20
CA SER A 327 21.92 0.82 -4.53
C SER A 327 20.40 0.70 -4.46
N GLU A 328 19.83 0.07 -5.47
CA GLU A 328 18.41 -0.30 -5.53
C GLU A 328 17.99 -1.15 -4.32
N ASP A 329 18.87 -2.04 -3.86
CA ASP A 329 18.64 -2.88 -2.68
C ASP A 329 18.54 -2.07 -1.40
N ASP A 330 19.41 -1.06 -1.23
CA ASP A 330 19.35 -0.17 -0.07
C ASP A 330 18.04 0.63 -0.09
N PHE A 331 17.60 1.07 -1.27
CA PHE A 331 16.32 1.74 -1.45
C PHE A 331 15.13 0.85 -1.07
N LYS A 332 15.04 -0.36 -1.64
CA LYS A 332 14.02 -1.36 -1.31
C LYS A 332 14.01 -1.70 0.19
N ASN A 333 15.17 -1.89 0.79
CA ASN A 333 15.32 -2.15 2.22
C ASN A 333 14.79 -0.99 3.09
N ARG A 334 15.12 0.26 2.74
CA ARG A 334 14.62 1.43 3.47
C ARG A 334 13.11 1.58 3.33
N ILE A 335 12.55 1.37 2.13
CA ILE A 335 11.10 1.39 1.94
C ILE A 335 10.44 0.35 2.85
N PHE A 336 10.94 -0.90 2.87
CA PHE A 336 10.40 -1.93 3.76
C PHE A 336 10.46 -1.53 5.24
N LEU A 337 11.60 -0.99 5.70
CA LEU A 337 11.75 -0.53 7.09
C LEU A 337 10.82 0.63 7.43
N ALA A 338 10.59 1.57 6.51
CA ALA A 338 9.63 2.64 6.68
C ALA A 338 8.20 2.09 6.84
N ILE A 339 7.80 1.11 6.02
CA ILE A 339 6.50 0.44 6.12
C ILE A 339 6.38 -0.30 7.46
N GLN A 340 7.42 -1.01 7.90
CA GLN A 340 7.41 -1.68 9.21
C GLN A 340 7.28 -0.68 10.37
N HIS A 341 7.91 0.49 10.26
CA HIS A 341 7.78 1.53 11.27
C HIS A 341 6.34 2.07 11.33
N LEU A 342 5.73 2.39 10.19
CA LEU A 342 4.33 2.83 10.10
C LEU A 342 3.37 1.85 10.77
N ARG A 343 3.52 0.56 10.48
CA ARG A 343 2.69 -0.50 11.06
C ARG A 343 2.80 -0.56 12.58
N LYS A 344 4.01 -0.39 13.11
CA LYS A 344 4.26 -0.39 14.56
C LYS A 344 3.79 0.87 15.25
N ALA A 345 3.87 2.02 14.57
CA ALA A 345 3.43 3.30 15.09
C ALA A 345 1.89 3.44 15.13
N GLY A 346 1.15 2.52 14.50
CA GLY A 346 -0.32 2.55 14.49
C GLY A 346 -0.89 3.72 13.70
N VAL A 347 -0.15 4.23 12.70
CA VAL A 347 -0.64 5.33 11.85
C VAL A 347 -1.89 4.85 11.12
N THR A 348 -3.03 5.46 11.45
CA THR A 348 -4.35 5.00 10.99
C THR A 348 -4.58 5.28 9.50
N ASN A 349 -4.01 6.37 8.98
CA ASN A 349 -4.26 6.82 7.61
C ASN A 349 -3.20 6.25 6.68
N CYS A 350 -3.24 4.92 6.48
CA CYS A 350 -2.34 4.20 5.57
C CYS A 350 -3.15 3.44 4.51
N HIS A 351 -2.72 3.54 3.26
CA HIS A 351 -3.32 2.81 2.16
C HIS A 351 -3.18 1.29 2.35
N THR A 352 -4.26 0.53 2.08
CA THR A 352 -4.30 -0.93 2.32
C THR A 352 -3.22 -1.71 1.57
N SER A 353 -2.77 -1.20 0.42
CA SER A 353 -1.68 -1.78 -0.38
C SER A 353 -0.38 -1.95 0.43
N LEU A 354 -0.07 -1.06 1.37
CA LEU A 354 1.11 -1.15 2.25
C LEU A 354 1.10 -2.41 3.13
N TYR A 355 -0.05 -3.10 3.25
CA TYR A 355 -0.21 -4.33 4.02
C TYR A 355 -0.08 -5.60 3.19
N LYS A 356 -0.04 -5.49 1.85
CA LYS A 356 -0.07 -6.63 0.92
C LYS A 356 1.30 -6.85 0.29
N LYS A 357 1.74 -8.12 0.18
CA LYS A 357 2.92 -8.56 -0.60
C LYS A 357 4.25 -7.82 -0.38
N GLN A 358 4.47 -7.21 0.80
CA GLN A 358 5.71 -6.46 1.09
C GLN A 358 7.00 -7.30 1.06
N LEU A 359 6.88 -8.63 1.14
CA LEU A 359 8.00 -9.55 0.95
C LEU A 359 8.63 -9.41 -0.45
N TYR A 360 7.81 -9.13 -1.46
CA TYR A 360 8.21 -9.07 -2.87
C TYR A 360 9.17 -7.91 -3.14
N LEU A 361 9.05 -6.84 -2.36
CA LEU A 361 9.95 -5.70 -2.42
C LEU A 361 11.41 -6.08 -2.15
N LEU A 362 11.65 -7.13 -1.34
CA LEU A 362 12.99 -7.49 -0.89
C LEU A 362 13.55 -8.76 -1.53
N ASN A 363 12.70 -9.57 -2.14
CA ASN A 363 13.11 -10.87 -2.66
C ASN A 363 13.38 -10.89 -4.17
N ASP A 364 13.41 -9.74 -4.85
CA ASP A 364 13.62 -9.63 -6.30
C ASP A 364 12.55 -10.30 -7.18
N GLU A 365 11.37 -10.54 -6.64
CA GLU A 365 10.16 -10.78 -7.44
C GLU A 365 9.43 -9.48 -7.76
N TYR A 366 8.59 -9.50 -8.78
CA TYR A 366 7.82 -8.35 -9.24
C TYR A 366 6.94 -7.77 -8.12
N HIS A 367 7.18 -6.50 -7.77
CA HIS A 367 6.35 -5.73 -6.85
C HIS A 367 5.70 -4.56 -7.59
N GLU A 368 4.44 -4.75 -8.04
CA GLU A 368 3.69 -3.83 -8.91
C GLU A 368 3.85 -2.34 -8.57
N LYS A 369 3.70 -1.97 -7.29
CA LYS A 369 3.76 -0.57 -6.88
C LYS A 369 5.17 0.03 -6.99
N TYR A 370 6.18 -0.79 -6.74
CA TYR A 370 7.57 -0.37 -6.87
C TYR A 370 7.96 -0.24 -8.35
N GLU A 371 7.62 -1.24 -9.15
CA GLU A 371 7.95 -1.28 -10.58
C GLU A 371 7.28 -0.15 -11.35
N ASN A 372 6.00 0.13 -11.06
CA ASN A 372 5.30 1.26 -11.66
C ASN A 372 5.98 2.60 -11.31
N PHE A 373 6.34 2.79 -10.03
CA PHE A 373 7.01 4.01 -9.58
C PHE A 373 8.39 4.19 -10.23
N ILE A 374 9.22 3.14 -10.28
CA ILE A 374 10.54 3.20 -10.93
C ILE A 374 10.41 3.47 -12.42
N LYS A 375 9.52 2.75 -13.12
CA LYS A 375 9.27 2.96 -14.55
C LYS A 375 8.91 4.41 -14.85
N GLU A 376 8.06 4.99 -14.02
CA GLU A 376 7.62 6.37 -14.17
C GLU A 376 8.70 7.40 -13.83
N ALA A 377 9.47 7.15 -12.77
CA ALA A 377 10.60 7.98 -12.39
C ALA A 377 11.68 7.99 -13.49
N ILE A 378 11.87 6.88 -14.19
CA ILE A 378 12.74 6.78 -15.39
C ILE A 378 12.11 7.51 -16.57
N SER A 379 10.83 7.27 -16.90
CA SER A 379 10.18 7.91 -18.05
C SER A 379 10.09 9.43 -17.92
N SER A 380 10.06 9.93 -16.69
CA SER A 380 10.05 11.37 -16.39
C SER A 380 11.45 11.95 -16.15
N ASP A 381 12.51 11.17 -16.38
CA ASP A 381 13.93 11.58 -16.28
C ASP A 381 14.36 12.05 -14.87
N TYR A 382 13.71 11.57 -13.80
CA TYR A 382 14.21 11.81 -12.42
C TYR A 382 15.38 10.91 -12.07
N ILE A 383 15.35 9.66 -12.57
CA ILE A 383 16.37 8.66 -12.25
C ILE A 383 16.79 7.88 -13.48
N LYS A 384 18.00 7.34 -13.43
CA LYS A 384 18.47 6.26 -14.29
C LYS A 384 18.71 5.04 -13.40
N LEU A 385 18.38 3.85 -13.91
CA LEU A 385 18.67 2.58 -13.24
C LEU A 385 19.61 1.79 -14.15
N ASP A 386 20.84 1.58 -13.71
CA ASP A 386 21.83 0.74 -14.38
C ASP A 386 22.51 -0.18 -13.36
N ASN A 387 22.65 -1.46 -13.68
CA ASN A 387 23.31 -2.45 -12.81
C ASN A 387 22.91 -2.39 -11.32
N GLU A 388 21.61 -2.25 -11.03
CA GLU A 388 21.04 -2.12 -9.67
C GLU A 388 21.48 -0.86 -8.90
N ILE A 389 21.99 0.14 -9.61
CA ILE A 389 22.30 1.47 -9.08
C ILE A 389 21.29 2.45 -9.63
N ILE A 390 20.55 3.09 -8.72
CA ILE A 390 19.69 4.22 -9.02
C ILE A 390 20.56 5.48 -8.99
N THR A 391 20.61 6.20 -10.10
CA THR A 391 21.28 7.51 -10.20
C THR A 391 20.23 8.60 -10.38
N LYS A 392 20.18 9.54 -9.45
CA LYS A 392 19.30 10.71 -9.52
C LYS A 392 19.81 11.71 -10.56
N ASN A 393 18.88 12.26 -11.32
CA ASN A 393 19.12 13.44 -12.14
C ASN A 393 19.19 14.68 -11.24
N SER A 394 20.40 15.15 -10.96
CA SER A 394 20.63 16.29 -10.08
C SER A 394 19.90 17.54 -10.55
N GLU A 395 19.80 17.81 -11.86
CA GLU A 395 19.10 18.99 -12.36
C GLU A 395 17.62 18.98 -12.01
N ARG A 396 16.95 17.83 -12.14
CA ARG A 396 15.53 17.69 -11.79
C ARG A 396 15.28 17.84 -10.28
N PHE A 397 16.21 17.38 -9.45
CA PHE A 397 16.11 17.52 -7.98
C PHE A 397 16.65 18.86 -7.45
N SER A 398 17.47 19.60 -8.23
CA SER A 398 18.08 20.87 -7.81
C SER A 398 17.41 22.11 -8.39
N ARG A 399 16.69 21.98 -9.51
CA ARG A 399 15.90 23.09 -10.06
C ARG A 399 14.88 23.51 -9.00
N LYS A 400 15.04 24.73 -8.47
CA LYS A 400 13.89 25.53 -8.04
C LYS A 400 13.11 25.82 -9.32
N SER A 401 12.27 24.89 -9.75
CA SER A 401 11.69 24.86 -11.09
C SER A 401 10.95 26.16 -11.42
N ASP A 402 11.11 26.63 -12.66
CA ASP A 402 10.31 27.72 -13.23
C ASP A 402 8.82 27.34 -13.31
N PHE A 403 7.99 28.33 -13.06
CA PHE A 403 6.70 28.23 -12.38
C PHE A 403 5.48 27.73 -13.19
N HIS A 404 5.64 27.31 -14.44
CA HIS A 404 4.48 27.19 -15.34
C HIS A 404 3.94 25.75 -15.57
N THR A 405 4.67 24.66 -15.29
CA THR A 405 4.30 23.28 -15.71
C THR A 405 4.35 22.18 -14.61
N ILE A 406 4.34 22.55 -13.33
CA ILE A 406 4.99 21.72 -12.30
C ILE A 406 4.24 20.44 -11.87
N ARG A 407 2.94 20.28 -12.17
CA ARG A 407 2.27 18.98 -11.94
C ARG A 407 2.77 17.87 -12.88
N ARG A 408 3.20 18.23 -14.08
CA ARG A 408 3.77 17.29 -15.07
C ARG A 408 5.24 17.00 -14.76
N ASP A 409 5.98 18.01 -14.28
CA ASP A 409 7.44 17.99 -14.20
C ASP A 409 8.07 17.70 -12.82
N ASN A 410 7.34 17.73 -11.69
CA ASN A 410 7.90 17.43 -10.33
C ASN A 410 6.99 16.63 -9.34
N ILE A 411 6.42 15.48 -9.75
CA ILE A 411 5.50 14.71 -8.86
C ILE A 411 6.16 14.17 -7.60
N ILE A 412 7.44 13.79 -7.68
CA ILE A 412 8.17 13.21 -6.55
C ILE A 412 8.28 14.25 -5.42
N GLU A 413 8.50 15.51 -5.75
CA GLU A 413 8.53 16.57 -4.73
C GLU A 413 7.13 16.87 -4.16
N VAL A 414 6.08 16.86 -5.00
CA VAL A 414 4.69 17.01 -4.55
C VAL A 414 4.35 15.93 -3.52
N LEU A 415 4.58 14.65 -3.85
CA LEU A 415 4.31 13.51 -2.96
C LEU A 415 5.14 13.55 -1.67
N ARG A 416 6.41 13.98 -1.75
CA ARG A 416 7.25 14.18 -0.56
C ARG A 416 6.62 15.20 0.38
N ASN A 417 6.16 16.33 -0.18
CA ASN A 417 5.66 17.44 0.60
C ASN A 417 4.27 17.15 1.19
N GLU A 418 3.45 16.31 0.55
CA GLU A 418 2.13 15.88 1.08
C GLU A 418 2.20 15.18 2.43
N ILE A 419 3.29 14.45 2.70
CA ILE A 419 3.53 13.80 3.99
C ILE A 419 4.47 14.59 4.91
N GLU A 420 5.02 15.73 4.47
CA GLU A 420 5.88 16.59 5.30
C GLU A 420 5.21 17.03 6.62
N PRO A 421 3.90 17.36 6.66
CA PRO A 421 3.19 17.69 7.89
C PRO A 421 3.13 16.55 8.92
N LEU A 422 3.25 15.29 8.49
CA LEU A 422 3.23 14.11 9.35
C LEU A 422 4.58 13.97 10.09
N ARG A 423 4.82 14.86 11.07
CA ARG A 423 6.11 15.02 11.76
C ARG A 423 6.65 13.73 12.37
N ASP A 424 5.79 12.88 12.94
CA ASP A 424 6.24 11.64 13.57
C ASP A 424 6.73 10.63 12.53
N LEU A 425 6.05 10.55 11.39
CA LEU A 425 6.48 9.77 10.23
C LEU A 425 7.80 10.31 9.67
N THR A 426 7.87 11.60 9.37
CA THR A 426 9.04 12.19 8.71
C THR A 426 10.28 12.14 9.58
N ARG A 427 10.16 12.36 10.90
CA ARG A 427 11.28 12.15 11.85
C ARG A 427 11.78 10.70 11.85
N ALA A 428 10.88 9.73 11.78
CA ALA A 428 11.27 8.33 11.73
C ALA A 428 11.97 7.97 10.41
N MET A 429 11.48 8.51 9.29
CA MET A 429 12.11 8.36 7.98
C MET A 429 13.48 9.04 7.94
N ASP A 430 13.62 10.25 8.49
CA ASP A 430 14.91 10.93 8.58
C ASP A 430 15.92 10.11 9.39
N ARG A 431 15.53 9.60 10.56
CA ARG A 431 16.36 8.67 11.36
C ARG A 431 16.77 7.42 10.57
N LEU A 432 15.87 6.87 9.77
CA LEU A 432 16.16 5.74 8.89
C LEU A 432 17.21 6.11 7.84
N MET A 433 17.11 7.31 7.23
CA MET A 433 18.05 7.78 6.21
C MET A 433 19.46 8.01 6.74
N PHE A 434 19.63 8.33 8.03
CA PHE A 434 20.95 8.44 8.66
C PHE A 434 21.65 7.08 8.86
N LEU A 435 20.94 5.94 8.75
CA LEU A 435 21.55 4.64 8.95
C LEU A 435 22.47 4.27 7.77
N PRO A 436 23.71 3.84 8.03
CA PRO A 436 24.57 3.26 7.00
C PRO A 436 23.94 2.01 6.35
N ALA A 437 24.19 1.81 5.05
CA ALA A 437 23.59 0.69 4.29
C ALA A 437 23.87 -0.68 4.92
N PHE A 438 25.08 -0.91 5.45
CA PHE A 438 25.39 -2.18 6.13
C PHE A 438 24.51 -2.43 7.37
N PHE A 439 24.13 -1.37 8.09
CA PHE A 439 23.26 -1.46 9.26
C PHE A 439 21.80 -1.65 8.86
N VAL A 440 21.38 -1.06 7.74
CA VAL A 440 20.07 -1.34 7.12
C VAL A 440 19.96 -2.82 6.72
N ARG A 441 20.96 -3.37 6.03
CA ARG A 441 21.03 -4.82 5.71
C ARG A 441 21.00 -5.68 6.97
N TRP A 442 21.75 -5.29 8.01
CA TRP A 442 21.75 -5.98 9.31
C TRP A 442 20.34 -6.01 9.95
N LYS A 443 19.60 -4.89 9.91
CA LYS A 443 18.22 -4.81 10.43
C LYS A 443 17.27 -5.71 9.67
N ILE A 444 17.32 -5.70 8.33
CA ILE A 444 16.48 -6.53 7.48
C ILE A 444 16.75 -8.01 7.74
N ARG A 445 18.01 -8.44 7.70
CA ARG A 445 18.39 -9.83 7.96
C ARG A 445 17.86 -10.31 9.31
N ASN A 446 18.14 -9.55 10.37
CA ASN A 446 17.75 -9.95 11.72
C ASN A 446 16.23 -9.91 11.94
N HIS A 447 15.52 -9.01 11.25
CA HIS A 447 14.05 -9.02 11.24
C HIS A 447 13.50 -10.34 10.71
N PHE A 448 13.99 -10.82 9.56
CA PHE A 448 13.50 -12.06 8.97
C PHE A 448 13.96 -13.32 9.71
N ILE A 449 15.17 -13.35 10.29
CA ILE A 449 15.59 -14.43 11.18
C ILE A 449 14.66 -14.52 12.39
N ARG A 450 14.36 -13.38 13.03
CA ARG A 450 13.43 -13.34 14.16
C ARG A 450 12.03 -13.76 13.73
N LEU A 451 11.55 -13.27 12.59
CA LEU A 451 10.25 -13.65 12.06
C LEU A 451 10.15 -15.16 11.86
N ASP A 452 11.14 -15.83 11.28
CA ASP A 452 11.13 -17.29 11.11
C ASP A 452 11.08 -18.05 12.44
N LYS A 453 11.82 -17.56 13.45
CA LYS A 453 11.80 -18.13 14.81
C LYS A 453 10.46 -17.94 15.50
N ASP A 454 9.93 -16.72 15.50
CA ASP A 454 8.61 -16.41 16.10
C ASP A 454 7.51 -17.23 15.42
N LEU A 455 7.59 -17.35 14.09
CA LEU A 455 6.71 -18.17 13.28
C LEU A 455 6.79 -19.65 13.69
N PHE A 456 8.00 -20.21 13.84
CA PHE A 456 8.17 -21.58 14.33
C PHE A 456 7.60 -21.76 15.74
N GLU A 457 7.92 -20.87 16.67
CA GLU A 457 7.46 -20.96 18.05
C GLU A 457 5.93 -20.96 18.15
N GLN A 458 5.28 -20.05 17.42
CA GLN A 458 3.81 -19.99 17.36
C GLN A 458 3.19 -21.26 16.76
N ASP A 459 3.77 -21.81 15.69
CA ASP A 459 3.27 -23.05 15.11
C ASP A 459 3.47 -24.23 16.07
N TYR A 460 4.67 -24.35 16.63
CA TYR A 460 5.02 -25.44 17.52
C TYR A 460 4.13 -25.42 18.76
N GLN A 461 3.97 -24.29 19.44
CA GLN A 461 3.06 -24.17 20.58
C GLN A 461 1.61 -24.52 20.25
N LYS A 462 1.13 -24.11 19.06
CA LYS A 462 -0.26 -24.30 18.66
C LYS A 462 -0.59 -25.73 18.22
N TYR A 463 0.36 -26.40 17.55
CA TYR A 463 0.12 -27.69 16.89
C TYR A 463 0.91 -28.84 17.52
N TYR A 464 1.63 -28.62 18.62
CA TYR A 464 2.37 -29.67 19.31
C TYR A 464 1.45 -30.83 19.70
N ILE A 465 1.86 -32.04 19.31
CA ILE A 465 1.20 -33.28 19.71
C ILE A 465 2.20 -34.07 20.55
N LYS A 466 1.80 -34.37 21.79
CA LYS A 466 2.59 -35.18 22.69
C LYS A 466 2.88 -36.54 22.05
N ASP A 467 4.12 -37.01 22.16
CA ASP A 467 4.60 -38.30 21.67
C ASP A 467 4.67 -38.46 20.13
N GLU A 468 4.24 -37.46 19.35
CA GLU A 468 4.37 -37.43 17.89
C GLU A 468 5.28 -36.31 17.39
N SER A 469 5.12 -35.09 17.93
CA SER A 469 5.95 -33.94 17.57
C SER A 469 7.39 -34.13 18.03
N LYS A 470 8.34 -33.90 17.11
CA LYS A 470 9.78 -34.03 17.39
C LYS A 470 10.29 -32.87 18.25
N PRO A 471 11.43 -33.03 18.96
CA PRO A 471 12.07 -31.95 19.70
C PRO A 471 12.33 -30.71 18.85
N ARG A 472 12.31 -29.53 19.50
CA ARG A 472 12.37 -28.23 18.80
C ARG A 472 13.61 -28.06 17.91
N ASN A 473 14.75 -28.59 18.32
CA ASN A 473 16.00 -28.53 17.56
C ASN A 473 15.93 -29.28 16.21
N ILE A 474 15.01 -30.24 16.05
CA ILE A 474 14.78 -30.93 14.78
C ILE A 474 14.05 -30.02 13.78
N GLY A 475 13.09 -29.23 14.30
CA GLY A 475 12.16 -28.41 13.52
C GLY A 475 12.60 -26.95 13.31
N GLU A 476 13.43 -26.38 14.17
CA GLU A 476 13.82 -24.97 14.09
C GLU A 476 14.71 -24.68 12.87
N THR A 477 14.56 -23.50 12.28
CA THR A 477 15.52 -22.98 11.30
C THR A 477 16.89 -22.73 11.95
N PHE A 478 17.96 -22.76 11.17
CA PHE A 478 19.30 -22.44 11.64
C PHE A 478 20.05 -21.53 10.67
N PHE A 479 21.00 -20.76 11.19
CA PHE A 479 21.91 -19.94 10.39
C PHE A 479 23.35 -20.12 10.85
N LEU A 480 24.13 -20.88 10.08
CA LEU A 480 25.56 -21.10 10.29
C LEU A 480 26.33 -19.95 9.63
N LYS A 481 26.73 -18.96 10.42
CA LYS A 481 27.36 -17.73 9.92
C LYS A 481 28.86 -17.70 10.18
N ARG A 482 29.64 -17.29 9.18
CA ARG A 482 31.06 -16.94 9.27
C ARG A 482 31.22 -15.44 9.03
N PHE A 483 31.92 -14.73 9.91
CA PHE A 483 31.96 -13.27 9.87
C PHE A 483 32.58 -12.71 8.58
N PHE A 484 33.63 -13.36 8.05
CA PHE A 484 34.39 -12.88 6.88
C PHE A 484 34.00 -13.58 5.57
N SER A 485 33.14 -14.59 5.58
CA SER A 485 32.76 -15.26 4.34
C SER A 485 31.77 -14.42 3.55
N ARG A 486 32.07 -14.23 2.26
CA ARG A 486 31.24 -13.49 1.30
C ARG A 486 30.33 -14.38 0.47
N LYS A 487 30.39 -15.70 0.69
CA LYS A 487 29.62 -16.74 -0.01
C LYS A 487 28.58 -17.34 0.92
N GLY A 488 27.44 -17.77 0.39
CA GLY A 488 26.46 -18.50 1.18
C GLY A 488 25.58 -19.47 0.39
N VAL A 489 24.88 -20.33 1.11
CA VAL A 489 23.97 -21.35 0.55
C VAL A 489 22.69 -21.37 1.36
N ILE A 490 21.56 -21.33 0.65
CA ILE A 490 20.24 -21.60 1.22
C ILE A 490 19.96 -23.09 1.03
N LEU A 491 19.61 -23.79 2.11
CA LEU A 491 19.25 -25.21 2.08
C LEU A 491 17.77 -25.39 2.38
N VAL A 492 17.09 -26.19 1.55
CA VAL A 492 15.64 -26.44 1.66
C VAL A 492 15.37 -27.95 1.75
N HIS A 493 14.71 -28.37 2.83
CA HIS A 493 14.35 -29.77 3.09
C HIS A 493 13.12 -30.24 2.27
N GLY A 494 12.86 -31.55 2.30
CA GLY A 494 11.78 -32.24 1.60
C GLY A 494 10.41 -32.14 2.28
N TYR A 495 9.39 -32.73 1.62
CA TYR A 495 8.01 -32.78 2.11
C TYR A 495 7.92 -33.70 3.34
N MET A 496 7.12 -33.31 4.34
CA MET A 496 6.99 -34.01 5.63
C MET A 496 8.27 -34.15 6.47
N ALA A 497 9.38 -33.54 6.02
CA ALA A 497 10.65 -33.51 6.73
C ALA A 497 10.78 -32.25 7.60
N ALA A 498 11.99 -32.00 8.11
CA ALA A 498 12.34 -30.84 8.93
C ALA A 498 13.77 -30.36 8.61
N PRO A 499 14.21 -29.17 9.07
CA PRO A 499 15.56 -28.66 8.84
C PRO A 499 16.70 -29.63 9.21
N GLU A 500 16.50 -30.54 10.17
CA GLU A 500 17.50 -31.56 10.50
C GLU A 500 17.87 -32.48 9.32
N GLU A 501 16.98 -32.68 8.35
CA GLU A 501 17.24 -33.50 7.15
C GLU A 501 18.44 -32.98 6.34
N ILE A 502 18.57 -31.66 6.25
CA ILE A 502 19.62 -30.96 5.48
C ILE A 502 20.83 -30.58 6.34
N ARG A 503 20.82 -30.90 7.63
CA ARG A 503 21.86 -30.49 8.58
C ARG A 503 23.26 -31.03 8.25
N PRO A 504 23.43 -32.31 7.85
CA PRO A 504 24.75 -32.84 7.51
C PRO A 504 25.42 -32.09 6.34
N LEU A 505 24.68 -31.82 5.27
CA LEU A 505 25.17 -31.00 4.15
C LEU A 505 25.46 -29.57 4.61
N ALA A 506 24.64 -29.01 5.51
CA ALA A 506 24.87 -27.67 6.04
C ALA A 506 26.20 -27.55 6.79
N ASP A 507 26.48 -28.49 7.69
CA ASP A 507 27.71 -28.52 8.48
C ASP A 507 28.93 -28.76 7.58
N TYR A 508 28.81 -29.62 6.56
CA TYR A 508 29.85 -29.83 5.55
C TYR A 508 30.19 -28.55 4.79
N LEU A 509 29.19 -27.84 4.28
CA LEU A 509 29.40 -26.58 3.53
C LEU A 509 29.91 -25.45 4.43
N TYR A 510 29.46 -25.40 5.69
CA TYR A 510 29.95 -24.42 6.66
C TYR A 510 31.43 -24.63 7.01
N LYS A 511 31.87 -25.89 7.17
CA LYS A 511 33.28 -26.25 7.35
C LYS A 511 34.12 -25.83 6.14
N ASN A 512 33.55 -25.90 4.94
CA ASN A 512 34.17 -25.46 3.69
C ASN A 512 33.94 -23.97 3.35
N GLY A 513 33.69 -23.13 4.37
CA GLY A 513 33.77 -21.68 4.24
C GLY A 513 32.50 -20.96 3.78
N TYR A 514 31.36 -21.63 3.66
CA TYR A 514 30.09 -21.00 3.31
C TYR A 514 29.30 -20.53 4.54
N ASN A 515 28.54 -19.44 4.39
CA ASN A 515 27.42 -19.16 5.29
C ASN A 515 26.23 -20.02 4.88
N VAL A 516 25.56 -20.71 5.80
CA VAL A 516 24.48 -21.64 5.45
C VAL A 516 23.21 -21.33 6.22
N TYR A 517 22.10 -21.11 5.52
CA TYR A 517 20.78 -20.95 6.13
C TYR A 517 19.90 -22.17 5.83
N GLY A 518 19.51 -22.90 6.87
CA GLY A 518 18.60 -24.04 6.78
C GLY A 518 17.15 -23.59 6.95
N VAL A 519 16.37 -23.67 5.89
CA VAL A 519 14.99 -23.20 5.85
C VAL A 519 14.08 -24.19 6.56
N ARG A 520 13.24 -23.71 7.48
CA ARG A 520 12.03 -24.43 7.89
C ARG A 520 10.85 -24.04 7.01
N LEU A 521 10.26 -25.00 6.32
CA LEU A 521 9.02 -24.75 5.57
C LEU A 521 7.83 -24.67 6.53
N ARG A 522 6.95 -23.68 6.36
CA ARG A 522 5.73 -23.54 7.19
C ARG A 522 4.91 -24.85 7.17
N GLY A 523 4.37 -25.31 8.30
CA GLY A 523 3.71 -26.62 8.39
C GLY A 523 4.64 -27.80 8.71
N HIS A 524 5.97 -27.61 8.62
CA HIS A 524 6.97 -28.65 8.83
C HIS A 524 7.76 -28.42 10.13
N GLY A 525 8.30 -29.50 10.69
CA GLY A 525 9.05 -29.51 11.96
C GLY A 525 8.17 -29.34 13.21
N THR A 526 6.86 -29.53 13.09
CA THR A 526 5.84 -29.33 14.13
C THR A 526 4.95 -30.58 14.24
N ALA A 527 3.83 -30.63 13.51
CA ALA A 527 2.92 -31.77 13.44
C ALA A 527 2.23 -31.86 12.06
N PRO A 528 1.71 -33.04 11.66
CA PRO A 528 0.95 -33.23 10.43
C PRO A 528 -0.26 -32.30 10.27
N GLU A 529 -0.93 -31.93 11.37
CA GLU A 529 -2.09 -31.04 11.42
C GLU A 529 -1.73 -29.62 10.99
N ASP A 530 -0.53 -29.15 11.35
CA ASP A 530 -0.01 -27.88 10.88
C ASP A 530 0.18 -27.93 9.36
N LEU A 531 0.81 -29.00 8.85
CA LEU A 531 1.01 -29.22 7.41
C LEU A 531 -0.30 -29.25 6.63
N ALA A 532 -1.32 -29.91 7.16
CA ALA A 532 -2.62 -30.12 6.51
C ALA A 532 -3.32 -28.82 6.09
N ILE A 533 -3.06 -27.72 6.79
CA ILE A 533 -3.71 -26.42 6.55
C ILE A 533 -2.84 -25.44 5.76
N ARG A 534 -1.60 -25.81 5.39
CA ARG A 534 -0.70 -24.91 4.67
C ARG A 534 -0.76 -25.14 3.17
N SER A 535 -0.96 -24.06 2.43
CA SER A 535 -0.80 -24.08 0.98
C SER A 535 0.68 -24.06 0.58
N TRP A 536 1.00 -24.55 -0.62
CA TRP A 536 2.39 -24.61 -1.10
C TRP A 536 3.05 -23.23 -1.17
N GLN A 537 2.28 -22.15 -1.37
CA GLN A 537 2.83 -20.79 -1.36
C GLN A 537 3.39 -20.41 0.02
N LYS A 538 2.90 -21.00 1.12
CA LYS A 538 3.50 -20.80 2.45
C LYS A 538 4.87 -21.48 2.57
N TRP A 539 5.06 -22.63 1.91
CA TRP A 539 6.36 -23.29 1.81
C TRP A 539 7.31 -22.45 0.95
N TYR A 540 6.88 -22.05 -0.25
CA TYR A 540 7.64 -21.16 -1.14
C TYR A 540 8.09 -19.88 -0.44
N ASN A 541 7.17 -19.21 0.26
CA ASN A 541 7.47 -17.97 0.98
C ASN A 541 8.48 -18.16 2.12
N SER A 542 8.66 -19.38 2.63
CA SER A 542 9.69 -19.68 3.63
C SER A 542 11.09 -19.65 3.02
N ALA A 543 11.25 -20.21 1.82
CA ALA A 543 12.48 -20.05 1.04
C ALA A 543 12.68 -18.59 0.58
N SER A 544 11.60 -17.85 0.27
CA SER A 544 11.70 -16.41 -0.05
C SER A 544 12.22 -15.56 1.12
N ARG A 545 11.90 -15.91 2.37
CA ARG A 545 12.48 -15.23 3.54
C ARG A 545 13.97 -15.54 3.69
N ALA A 546 14.37 -16.79 3.45
CA ALA A 546 15.78 -17.18 3.43
C ALA A 546 16.58 -16.45 2.35
N TYR A 547 15.98 -16.22 1.17
CA TYR A 547 16.56 -15.37 0.13
C TYR A 547 16.87 -13.97 0.65
N ILE A 548 15.92 -13.31 1.31
CA ILE A 548 16.11 -11.97 1.87
C ILE A 548 17.20 -11.96 2.93
N ILE A 549 17.21 -12.98 3.81
CA ILE A 549 18.25 -13.15 4.83
C ILE A 549 19.62 -13.26 4.17
N MET A 550 19.78 -14.11 3.16
CA MET A 550 21.07 -14.32 2.50
C MET A 550 21.53 -13.13 1.67
N LYS A 551 20.63 -12.52 0.90
CA LYS A 551 20.87 -11.27 0.17
C LYS A 551 21.36 -10.15 1.08
N ASN A 552 20.88 -10.10 2.32
CA ASN A 552 21.32 -9.13 3.34
C ASN A 552 22.47 -9.63 4.24
N SER A 553 23.07 -10.78 3.92
CA SER A 553 24.17 -11.37 4.70
C SER A 553 25.49 -11.44 3.94
N VAL A 554 25.45 -11.76 2.64
CA VAL A 554 26.65 -12.07 1.86
C VAL A 554 26.64 -11.35 0.50
N LYS A 555 27.70 -11.50 -0.30
CA LYS A 555 27.78 -10.90 -1.65
C LYS A 555 27.16 -11.83 -2.70
N THR A 556 27.48 -13.12 -2.62
CA THR A 556 27.01 -14.13 -3.57
C THR A 556 26.47 -15.33 -2.81
N PHE A 557 25.39 -15.91 -3.31
CA PHE A 557 24.82 -17.11 -2.70
C PHE A 557 24.10 -17.99 -3.71
N SER A 558 24.02 -19.27 -3.36
CA SER A 558 23.34 -20.32 -4.11
C SER A 558 22.15 -20.86 -3.33
N ILE A 559 21.28 -21.60 -4.00
CA ILE A 559 20.20 -22.34 -3.34
C ILE A 559 20.29 -23.82 -3.70
N CYS A 560 20.18 -24.68 -2.69
CA CYS A 560 20.20 -26.12 -2.83
C CYS A 560 18.99 -26.70 -2.10
N GLY A 561 18.29 -27.63 -2.74
CA GLY A 561 17.12 -28.25 -2.14
C GLY A 561 17.04 -29.75 -2.39
N PHE A 562 16.44 -30.46 -1.45
CA PHE A 562 16.22 -31.89 -1.50
C PHE A 562 14.73 -32.23 -1.68
N SER A 563 14.42 -33.17 -2.57
CA SER A 563 13.06 -33.61 -2.88
C SER A 563 12.15 -32.43 -3.24
N MET A 564 11.02 -32.25 -2.54
CA MET A 564 10.18 -31.04 -2.65
C MET A 564 10.98 -29.73 -2.53
N GLY A 565 11.98 -29.69 -1.64
CA GLY A 565 12.88 -28.56 -1.49
C GLY A 565 13.71 -28.26 -2.75
N GLY A 566 14.07 -29.29 -3.52
CA GLY A 566 14.73 -29.13 -4.83
C GLY A 566 13.81 -28.47 -5.85
N GLY A 567 12.53 -28.87 -5.87
CA GLY A 567 11.49 -28.17 -6.64
C GLY A 567 11.34 -26.70 -6.23
N ILE A 568 11.30 -26.41 -4.92
CA ILE A 568 11.25 -25.04 -4.41
C ILE A 568 12.50 -24.25 -4.84
N ALA A 569 13.70 -24.84 -4.77
CA ALA A 569 14.94 -24.20 -5.20
C ALA A 569 14.90 -23.80 -6.68
N LEU A 570 14.42 -24.70 -7.55
CA LEU A 570 14.22 -24.44 -8.97
C LEU A 570 13.18 -23.33 -9.21
N LEU A 571 12.05 -23.37 -8.51
CA LEU A 571 11.01 -22.34 -8.65
C LEU A 571 11.46 -20.97 -8.12
N GLN A 572 12.25 -20.93 -7.06
CA GLN A 572 12.89 -19.71 -6.56
C GLN A 572 13.79 -19.10 -7.63
N ALA A 573 14.61 -19.92 -8.29
CA ALA A 573 15.50 -19.48 -9.36
C ALA A 573 14.77 -19.07 -10.65
N ALA A 574 13.70 -19.77 -11.00
CA ALA A 574 12.87 -19.44 -12.16
C ALA A 574 12.18 -18.08 -12.00
N ASN A 575 11.68 -17.78 -10.79
CA ASN A 575 11.04 -16.49 -10.48
C ASN A 575 12.05 -15.35 -10.25
N LYS A 576 13.35 -15.67 -10.13
CA LYS A 576 14.44 -14.72 -9.86
C LYS A 576 15.62 -15.00 -10.80
N PRO A 577 15.40 -14.88 -12.13
CA PRO A 577 16.37 -15.31 -13.12
C PRO A 577 17.70 -14.57 -12.94
N GLY A 578 18.80 -15.33 -12.85
CA GLY A 578 20.16 -14.80 -12.71
C GLY A 578 20.57 -14.31 -11.31
N ARG A 579 19.66 -14.38 -10.31
CA ARG A 579 19.93 -13.88 -8.96
C ARG A 579 20.75 -14.82 -8.08
N PHE A 580 20.64 -16.13 -8.30
CA PHE A 580 21.47 -17.12 -7.60
C PHE A 580 22.79 -17.34 -8.35
N ALA A 581 23.88 -17.52 -7.62
CA ALA A 581 25.17 -17.92 -8.20
C ALA A 581 25.10 -19.32 -8.82
N GLY A 582 24.38 -20.23 -8.17
CA GLY A 582 24.02 -21.54 -8.71
C GLY A 582 22.78 -22.11 -8.03
N VAL A 583 22.14 -23.06 -8.70
CA VAL A 583 20.92 -23.73 -8.23
C VAL A 583 21.19 -25.23 -8.22
N ILE A 584 20.97 -25.89 -7.09
CA ILE A 584 21.16 -27.32 -6.94
C ILE A 584 19.82 -27.96 -6.58
N SER A 585 19.45 -29.00 -7.31
CA SER A 585 18.24 -29.78 -7.09
C SER A 585 18.61 -31.23 -6.90
N ILE A 586 18.28 -31.79 -5.74
CA ILE A 586 18.59 -33.16 -5.35
C ILE A 586 17.27 -33.94 -5.27
N ASN A 587 17.09 -34.98 -6.08
CA ASN A 587 15.89 -35.84 -6.14
C ASN A 587 14.55 -35.08 -6.26
N ALA A 588 14.51 -33.95 -6.98
CA ALA A 588 13.28 -33.17 -7.10
C ALA A 588 12.22 -33.88 -7.95
N PRO A 589 10.95 -33.91 -7.49
CA PRO A 589 9.88 -34.59 -8.23
C PRO A 589 9.27 -33.69 -9.31
N LEU A 590 9.25 -34.18 -10.56
CA LEU A 590 8.25 -33.76 -11.57
C LEU A 590 7.21 -34.84 -11.80
N LYS A 591 7.60 -36.10 -11.63
CA LYS A 591 6.74 -37.28 -11.61
C LYS A 591 7.08 -38.11 -10.39
N LEU A 592 6.06 -38.48 -9.62
CA LEU A 592 6.24 -39.38 -8.48
C LEU A 592 6.14 -40.83 -8.97
N THR A 593 6.96 -41.71 -8.42
CA THR A 593 6.85 -43.16 -8.62
C THR A 593 5.61 -43.62 -7.86
N SER A 594 4.47 -43.46 -8.53
CA SER A 594 3.15 -43.96 -8.16
C SER A 594 2.62 -43.59 -6.76
N ILE A 595 2.32 -42.30 -6.54
CA ILE A 595 1.24 -41.93 -5.59
C ILE A 595 -0.05 -42.66 -5.99
N ALA A 596 -0.43 -42.62 -7.27
CA ALA A 596 -1.66 -43.23 -7.75
C ALA A 596 -1.81 -44.74 -7.44
N SER A 597 -0.74 -45.55 -7.45
CA SER A 597 -0.86 -46.99 -7.17
C SER A 597 -0.82 -47.36 -5.68
N LYS A 598 -0.18 -46.55 -4.81
CA LYS A 598 -0.19 -46.76 -3.35
C LYS A 598 -1.47 -46.23 -2.70
N PHE A 599 -2.07 -45.17 -3.23
CA PHE A 599 -3.34 -44.63 -2.73
C PHE A 599 -4.58 -45.25 -3.40
N ALA A 600 -4.45 -45.85 -4.60
CA ALA A 600 -5.58 -46.50 -5.27
C ALA A 600 -6.27 -47.58 -4.41
N PRO A 601 -5.56 -48.53 -3.75
CA PRO A 601 -6.21 -49.57 -2.97
C PRO A 601 -6.97 -49.02 -1.76
N VAL A 602 -6.39 -48.04 -1.06
CA VAL A 602 -6.98 -47.48 0.17
C VAL A 602 -8.14 -46.53 -0.14
N VAL A 603 -8.01 -45.67 -1.16
CA VAL A 603 -9.10 -44.80 -1.62
C VAL A 603 -10.24 -45.62 -2.21
N THR A 604 -9.94 -46.68 -2.97
CA THR A 604 -10.99 -47.58 -3.50
C THR A 604 -11.64 -48.42 -2.41
N LEU A 605 -10.89 -48.94 -1.43
CA LEU A 605 -11.45 -49.66 -0.29
C LEU A 605 -12.33 -48.76 0.57
N TRP A 606 -11.90 -47.51 0.80
CA TRP A 606 -12.68 -46.51 1.55
C TRP A 606 -13.93 -46.07 0.79
N ASN A 607 -13.85 -45.86 -0.53
CA ASN A 607 -15.03 -45.62 -1.37
C ASN A 607 -15.99 -46.82 -1.38
N LYS A 608 -15.48 -48.06 -1.34
CA LYS A 608 -16.28 -49.30 -1.33
C LYS A 608 -16.92 -49.57 0.04
N LEU A 609 -16.26 -49.18 1.13
CA LEU A 609 -16.80 -49.15 2.50
C LEU A 609 -17.88 -48.07 2.65
N LEU A 610 -17.61 -46.84 2.21
CA LEU A 610 -18.58 -45.74 2.21
C LEU A 610 -19.80 -46.02 1.31
N SER A 611 -19.66 -46.80 0.23
CA SER A 611 -20.81 -47.23 -0.56
C SER A 611 -21.66 -48.32 0.11
N LYS A 612 -21.11 -49.05 1.10
CA LYS A 612 -21.83 -50.11 1.84
C LYS A 612 -22.50 -49.60 3.11
N ILE A 613 -22.04 -48.48 3.65
CA ILE A 613 -22.55 -47.90 4.90
C ILE A 613 -23.07 -46.51 4.51
N HIS A 614 -24.39 -46.30 4.50
CA HIS A 614 -25.06 -45.04 4.10
C HIS A 614 -24.78 -43.89 5.08
N VAL A 615 -23.51 -43.52 5.25
CA VAL A 615 -23.06 -42.48 6.18
C VAL A 615 -22.49 -41.33 5.38
N ASN A 616 -22.94 -40.11 5.69
CA ASN A 616 -22.44 -38.87 5.11
C ASN A 616 -20.90 -38.80 5.18
N LYS A 617 -20.25 -38.91 4.01
CA LYS A 617 -18.83 -38.66 3.68
C LYS A 617 -17.89 -38.43 4.88
N VAL A 618 -17.38 -39.50 5.49
CA VAL A 618 -16.19 -39.43 6.34
C VAL A 618 -14.97 -39.18 5.44
N LYS A 619 -14.46 -37.94 5.42
CA LYS A 619 -13.24 -37.59 4.67
C LYS A 619 -12.03 -38.23 5.37
N MET A 620 -11.25 -39.05 4.67
CA MET A 620 -9.92 -39.40 5.17
C MET A 620 -9.03 -38.17 5.12
N GLU A 621 -8.60 -37.69 6.28
CA GLU A 621 -7.77 -36.49 6.40
C GLU A 621 -6.26 -36.84 6.35
N PHE A 622 -5.88 -38.01 6.88
CA PHE A 622 -4.49 -38.45 6.99
C PHE A 622 -4.30 -39.91 6.56
N VAL A 623 -3.11 -40.22 6.06
CA VAL A 623 -2.67 -41.59 5.72
C VAL A 623 -1.38 -41.90 6.48
N GLU A 624 -1.23 -43.13 6.95
CA GLU A 624 0.01 -43.57 7.59
C GLU A 624 1.20 -43.48 6.63
N ASN A 625 2.35 -43.07 7.17
CA ASN A 625 3.61 -42.93 6.45
C ASN A 625 4.72 -43.65 7.24
N VAL A 626 5.51 -44.47 6.54
CA VAL A 626 6.68 -45.15 7.10
C VAL A 626 7.93 -44.46 6.52
N PRO A 627 8.46 -43.42 7.18
CA PRO A 627 9.58 -42.65 6.67
C PRO A 627 10.92 -43.37 6.86
N GLU A 628 11.89 -43.08 5.99
CA GLU A 628 13.28 -43.54 6.13
C GLU A 628 13.96 -42.96 7.39
N ASN A 629 13.60 -41.74 7.80
CA ASN A 629 14.11 -41.07 9.01
C ASN A 629 12.97 -40.76 9.98
N PRO A 630 12.48 -41.74 10.76
CA PRO A 630 11.33 -41.56 11.67
C PRO A 630 11.57 -40.56 12.80
N ASP A 631 12.83 -40.26 13.13
CA ASP A 631 13.18 -39.24 14.12
C ASP A 631 13.04 -37.79 13.60
N ILE A 632 12.90 -37.63 12.28
CA ILE A 632 12.83 -36.32 11.61
C ILE A 632 11.47 -36.12 10.94
N ASN A 633 11.01 -37.11 10.20
CA ASN A 633 9.84 -37.00 9.33
C ASN A 633 8.54 -37.32 10.06
N TYR A 634 7.44 -36.75 9.55
CA TYR A 634 6.10 -37.11 10.01
C TYR A 634 5.74 -38.55 9.65
N THR A 635 5.06 -39.22 10.58
CA THR A 635 4.51 -40.58 10.42
C THR A 635 3.08 -40.58 9.86
N ARG A 636 2.46 -39.41 9.71
CA ARG A 636 1.15 -39.23 9.05
C ARG A 636 1.24 -38.19 7.95
N ASN A 637 0.73 -38.53 6.76
CA ASN A 637 0.67 -37.64 5.61
C ASN A 637 -0.75 -37.07 5.46
N PRO A 638 -0.94 -35.74 5.54
CA PRO A 638 -2.23 -35.14 5.23
C PRO A 638 -2.55 -35.22 3.73
N VAL A 639 -3.76 -35.66 3.39
CA VAL A 639 -4.22 -35.73 1.98
C VAL A 639 -4.22 -34.34 1.34
N SER A 640 -4.58 -33.30 2.10
CA SER A 640 -4.52 -31.90 1.64
C SER A 640 -3.09 -31.45 1.32
N GLY A 641 -2.09 -31.87 2.11
CA GLY A 641 -0.69 -31.55 1.84
C GLY A 641 -0.18 -32.21 0.56
N SER A 642 -0.60 -33.44 0.28
CA SER A 642 -0.28 -34.13 -0.98
C SER A 642 -0.84 -33.39 -2.20
N ASN A 643 -2.08 -32.86 -2.10
CA ASN A 643 -2.67 -32.04 -3.16
C ASN A 643 -1.89 -30.73 -3.39
N GLU A 644 -1.39 -30.10 -2.31
CA GLU A 644 -0.57 -28.90 -2.42
C GLU A 644 0.82 -29.20 -3.02
N LEU A 645 1.40 -30.37 -2.73
CA LEU A 645 2.62 -30.85 -3.38
C LEU A 645 2.44 -31.02 -4.89
N GLU A 646 1.33 -31.62 -5.34
CA GLU A 646 1.03 -31.76 -6.77
C GLU A 646 0.91 -30.39 -7.46
N LYS A 647 0.22 -29.43 -6.83
CA LYS A 647 0.13 -28.03 -7.34
C LYS A 647 1.50 -27.38 -7.45
N LEU A 648 2.38 -27.59 -6.46
CA LEU A 648 3.75 -27.10 -6.49
C LEU A 648 4.53 -27.73 -7.64
N MET A 649 4.48 -29.06 -7.81
CA MET A 649 5.18 -29.77 -8.90
C MET A 649 4.76 -29.26 -10.27
N LYS A 650 3.46 -29.04 -10.48
CA LYS A 650 2.94 -28.42 -11.71
C LYS A 650 3.55 -27.03 -11.93
N GLN A 651 3.51 -26.19 -10.89
CA GLN A 651 4.07 -24.84 -10.97
C GLN A 651 5.58 -24.85 -11.24
N VAL A 652 6.34 -25.79 -10.66
CA VAL A 652 7.77 -25.98 -10.95
C VAL A 652 7.95 -26.30 -12.42
N GLY A 653 7.26 -27.34 -12.91
CA GLY A 653 7.35 -27.80 -14.31
C GLY A 653 7.08 -26.70 -15.33
N ASP A 654 6.06 -25.86 -15.09
CA ASP A 654 5.68 -24.76 -15.99
C ASP A 654 6.73 -23.64 -16.05
N GLN A 655 7.56 -23.50 -15.01
CA GLN A 655 8.50 -22.38 -14.84
C GLN A 655 9.97 -22.75 -15.11
N LEU A 656 10.33 -24.03 -15.30
CA LEU A 656 11.74 -24.47 -15.48
C LEU A 656 12.49 -23.75 -16.61
N LYS A 657 11.79 -23.39 -17.70
CA LYS A 657 12.34 -22.63 -18.83
C LYS A 657 12.85 -21.23 -18.46
N ASN A 658 12.42 -20.71 -17.31
CA ASN A 658 12.81 -19.38 -16.81
C ASN A 658 14.08 -19.43 -15.95
N VAL A 659 14.63 -20.61 -15.64
CA VAL A 659 15.92 -20.73 -14.95
C VAL A 659 17.06 -20.34 -15.90
N LYS A 660 17.82 -19.29 -15.57
CA LYS A 660 18.89 -18.71 -16.41
C LYS A 660 20.32 -18.86 -15.87
N GLY A 661 20.50 -19.26 -14.61
CA GLY A 661 21.82 -19.41 -13.98
C GLY A 661 22.39 -20.84 -14.07
N PRO A 662 23.63 -21.06 -13.57
CA PRO A 662 24.21 -22.39 -13.45
C PRO A 662 23.32 -23.33 -12.63
N ALA A 663 23.08 -24.54 -13.13
CA ALA A 663 22.23 -25.52 -12.47
C ALA A 663 22.88 -26.90 -12.34
N LEU A 664 22.73 -27.51 -11.17
CA LEU A 664 23.13 -28.89 -10.91
C LEU A 664 21.91 -29.72 -10.51
N ILE A 665 21.61 -30.74 -11.30
CA ILE A 665 20.57 -31.71 -11.00
C ILE A 665 21.25 -33.01 -10.53
N ILE A 666 20.94 -33.44 -9.31
CA ILE A 666 21.41 -34.70 -8.73
C ILE A 666 20.20 -35.62 -8.58
N GLN A 667 20.30 -36.85 -9.08
CA GLN A 667 19.23 -37.84 -9.02
C GLN A 667 19.76 -39.21 -8.58
N GLY A 668 19.12 -39.83 -7.60
CA GLY A 668 19.32 -41.22 -7.21
C GLY A 668 18.87 -42.18 -8.33
N SER A 669 19.66 -43.21 -8.61
CA SER A 669 19.40 -44.17 -9.71
C SER A 669 18.13 -45.00 -9.49
N ASP A 670 17.87 -45.43 -8.26
CA ASP A 670 16.80 -46.37 -7.90
C ASP A 670 15.95 -45.81 -6.76
N ASP A 671 15.54 -44.54 -6.90
CA ASP A 671 14.74 -43.82 -5.91
C ASP A 671 13.32 -44.41 -5.79
N PRO A 672 12.91 -44.92 -4.60
CA PRO A 672 11.61 -45.57 -4.42
C PRO A 672 10.44 -44.59 -4.28
N VAL A 673 10.71 -43.28 -4.17
CA VAL A 673 9.71 -42.22 -3.93
C VAL A 673 9.53 -41.33 -5.16
N VAL A 674 10.63 -40.92 -5.78
CA VAL A 674 10.64 -40.05 -6.96
C VAL A 674 11.08 -40.83 -8.18
N ASN A 675 10.32 -40.73 -9.28
CA ASN A 675 10.72 -41.44 -10.50
C ASN A 675 12.04 -40.83 -11.01
N PRO A 676 13.12 -41.62 -11.18
CA PRO A 676 14.42 -41.11 -11.63
C PRO A 676 14.38 -40.36 -12.98
N VAL A 677 13.37 -40.62 -13.82
CA VAL A 677 13.11 -39.87 -15.06
C VAL A 677 12.89 -38.37 -14.78
N SER A 678 12.39 -38.00 -13.59
CA SER A 678 12.21 -36.61 -13.17
C SER A 678 13.51 -35.80 -13.27
N GLY A 679 14.65 -36.38 -12.87
CA GLY A 679 15.94 -35.68 -12.95
C GLY A 679 16.32 -35.31 -14.38
N LEU A 680 16.08 -36.23 -15.34
CA LEU A 680 16.33 -35.98 -16.75
C LEU A 680 15.34 -34.96 -17.33
N GLU A 681 14.04 -35.10 -17.04
CA GLU A 681 13.03 -34.16 -17.51
C GLU A 681 13.27 -32.73 -17.00
N ILE A 682 13.68 -32.59 -15.73
CA ILE A 682 14.06 -31.29 -15.17
C ILE A 682 15.23 -30.74 -15.98
N PHE A 683 16.30 -31.53 -16.12
CA PHE A 683 17.50 -31.12 -16.83
C PHE A 683 17.19 -30.65 -18.26
N GLU A 684 16.36 -31.39 -19.01
CA GLU A 684 15.98 -31.04 -20.37
C GLU A 684 15.17 -29.73 -20.42
N LYS A 685 14.20 -29.55 -19.53
CA LYS A 685 13.31 -28.37 -19.48
C LYS A 685 13.98 -27.09 -18.96
N LEU A 686 15.14 -27.18 -18.32
CA LEU A 686 15.88 -26.01 -17.84
C LEU A 686 16.26 -25.07 -19.00
N GLY A 687 15.93 -23.79 -18.86
CA GLY A 687 16.21 -22.74 -19.85
C GLY A 687 17.65 -22.22 -19.89
N THR A 688 18.56 -22.82 -19.10
CA THR A 688 19.98 -22.49 -19.04
C THR A 688 20.81 -23.51 -19.83
N LYS A 689 21.95 -23.05 -20.39
CA LYS A 689 22.93 -23.91 -21.05
C LYS A 689 24.02 -24.40 -20.08
N ASP A 690 24.29 -23.66 -19.00
CA ASP A 690 25.20 -24.10 -17.94
C ASP A 690 24.43 -24.99 -16.96
N LYS A 691 24.25 -26.26 -17.34
CA LYS A 691 23.53 -27.25 -16.55
C LYS A 691 24.31 -28.57 -16.51
N GLN A 692 24.26 -29.24 -15.37
CA GLN A 692 24.86 -30.54 -15.14
C GLN A 692 23.80 -31.50 -14.59
N LEU A 693 23.83 -32.75 -15.06
CA LEU A 693 23.03 -33.85 -14.50
C LEU A 693 23.99 -34.89 -13.94
N LEU A 694 23.85 -35.20 -12.66
CA LEU A 694 24.61 -36.24 -11.97
C LEU A 694 23.65 -37.31 -11.48
N ARG A 695 23.97 -38.57 -11.79
CA ARG A 695 23.29 -39.73 -11.25
C ARG A 695 24.14 -40.35 -10.15
N ILE A 696 23.57 -40.54 -8.96
CA ILE A 696 24.22 -41.21 -7.85
C ILE A 696 23.54 -42.57 -7.69
N TYR A 697 24.33 -43.64 -7.63
CA TYR A 697 23.77 -44.95 -7.33
C TYR A 697 23.26 -44.96 -5.90
N ALA A 698 21.94 -45.11 -5.73
CA ALA A 698 21.29 -45.15 -4.43
C ALA A 698 19.94 -45.86 -4.57
N LYS A 699 19.66 -46.78 -3.64
CA LYS A 699 18.40 -47.55 -3.55
C LYS A 699 17.38 -46.95 -2.58
N HIS A 700 17.66 -45.76 -2.04
CA HIS A 700 16.85 -45.06 -1.05
C HIS A 700 16.70 -43.59 -1.45
N HIS A 701 15.67 -42.92 -0.95
CA HIS A 701 15.35 -41.55 -1.32
C HIS A 701 16.28 -40.54 -0.62
N GLY A 702 16.58 -40.76 0.66
CA GLY A 702 17.32 -39.88 1.56
C GLY A 702 18.84 -39.79 1.36
N ILE A 703 19.31 -39.51 0.14
CA ILE A 703 20.75 -39.53 -0.22
C ILE A 703 21.63 -38.45 0.45
N LEU A 704 21.04 -37.62 1.31
CA LEU A 704 21.76 -36.65 2.15
C LEU A 704 22.40 -37.29 3.39
N ARG A 705 21.99 -38.52 3.75
CA ARG A 705 22.44 -39.24 4.94
C ARG A 705 22.77 -40.68 4.54
N GLY A 706 23.76 -41.29 5.21
CA GLY A 706 24.16 -42.67 4.94
C GLY A 706 25.07 -42.83 3.72
N GLU A 707 25.01 -44.00 3.10
CA GLU A 707 25.91 -44.40 2.01
C GLU A 707 25.72 -43.50 0.77
N GLY A 708 26.82 -42.92 0.28
CA GLY A 708 26.82 -41.99 -0.86
C GLY A 708 26.74 -40.50 -0.50
N ALA A 709 26.49 -40.16 0.77
CA ALA A 709 26.36 -38.76 1.22
C ALA A 709 27.66 -37.96 1.03
N ASP A 710 28.84 -38.55 1.29
CA ASP A 710 30.13 -37.86 1.13
C ASP A 710 30.42 -37.51 -0.34
N LYS A 711 30.07 -38.42 -1.25
CA LYS A 711 30.18 -38.18 -2.69
C LYS A 711 29.25 -37.04 -3.11
N LEU A 712 27.99 -37.06 -2.65
CA LEU A 712 27.04 -35.97 -2.88
C LEU A 712 27.57 -34.63 -2.37
N ASN A 713 28.02 -34.58 -1.11
CA ASN A 713 28.55 -33.39 -0.46
C ASN A 713 29.73 -32.80 -1.24
N SER A 714 30.64 -33.66 -1.70
CA SER A 714 31.81 -33.28 -2.51
C SER A 714 31.39 -32.69 -3.86
N MET A 715 30.45 -33.33 -4.57
CA MET A 715 29.96 -32.82 -5.87
C MET A 715 29.23 -31.48 -5.73
N VAL A 716 28.44 -31.32 -4.66
CA VAL A 716 27.80 -30.04 -4.34
C VAL A 716 28.84 -28.95 -4.10
N LEU A 717 29.88 -29.24 -3.30
CA LEU A 717 30.95 -28.28 -3.04
C LEU A 717 31.71 -27.90 -4.31
N MET A 718 32.12 -28.86 -5.13
CA MET A 718 32.82 -28.60 -6.40
C MET A 718 32.01 -27.69 -7.33
N PHE A 719 30.70 -27.93 -7.43
CA PHE A 719 29.82 -27.06 -8.20
C PHE A 719 29.75 -25.65 -7.61
N LEU A 720 29.58 -25.54 -6.29
CA LEU A 720 29.54 -24.25 -5.59
C LEU A 720 30.85 -23.46 -5.75
N GLU A 721 32.01 -24.11 -5.75
CA GLU A 721 33.30 -23.49 -5.98
C GLU A 721 33.44 -22.99 -7.41
N LYS A 722 33.04 -23.79 -8.40
CA LYS A 722 33.01 -23.40 -9.81
C LYS A 722 32.19 -22.14 -10.03
N VAL A 723 30.95 -22.09 -9.54
CA VAL A 723 30.05 -20.94 -9.76
C VAL A 723 30.41 -19.72 -8.94
N SER A 724 31.16 -19.90 -7.84
CA SER A 724 31.62 -18.79 -7.01
C SER A 724 32.89 -18.12 -7.55
N SER A 725 33.61 -18.77 -8.47
CA SER A 725 34.89 -18.30 -9.02
C SER A 725 34.75 -17.56 -10.35
N GLY A 726 33.59 -17.67 -11.02
CA GLY A 726 33.30 -17.07 -12.32
C GLY A 726 32.61 -15.70 -12.28
N LYS A 727 32.69 -14.93 -11.18
CA LYS A 727 32.05 -13.61 -11.02
C LYS A 727 32.93 -12.59 -10.33
#